data_AF-B7FQH1-F1
#
_entry.id   AF-B7FQH1-F1
#
_cell.length_a   1.000
_cell.length_b   1.000
_cell.length_c   1.000
_cell.angle_alpha   90.00
_cell.angle_beta   90.00
_cell.angle_gamma   90.00
#
_symmetry.space_group_name_H-M   'P 1'
#
loop_
_entity.id
_entity.type
_entity.pdbx_description
1 polymer ?
#
loop_
_entity_poly.entity_id
_entity_poly.type
_entity_poly.pdbx_seq_one_letter_code
_entity_poly.pdbx_strand_id
1 'polypeptide(L)'
;MVEKSAGSSYLQAELESAERALQVVTRKIDNLNDIDPDSEQLLVKEGGEKSILKRLRMAETEAEEISFVRELSAWASSSPCEDGSNNFVLDGQKCFRLGQVLVRQGEPTKKLALYNIIYKEEYLPWYGYVQGKLTVSLRRSLSKAKYPSKEGCQKLLKERKQFQSEASLFTSIAGICECLQRIESAHQQVLYAVNGYSSSVSALDPVLMEICGPILERIRFHFLEASDDRPTSMRIDRLPEWLILYVRDNVLEGGPWELLHRGLAPFLASSWMVNFLNELVRIVQWVLGERGFFRHEHVAGPASKPSTLCDAIEHLIRFDADLQELVPQGLSTRLLSLIDIFVAGDEELLSWWLERERERVFTILTQQTTIRANKLVAPQAESFAALIRSVRIKAAVFSFSGPYLNRIATPLCMYFLDTVQEIASDLQSLLVQRTLPSDKDLETNILEWIELINGTHLVTSVLSLPIESHGDITLNGDEDLRRFGISVENLENALIGEFRKAFVESLLMERAKLASYLMRCPHFLALKGVEMVDASEVSVDLGETQRLLSVLLRVCDLVYTGRISNSTKDIEMFAPEVLRDSVLASVADKFLMVALDVDGMTPDLMRPGALTLSRDILDIFGTSALPSAALRLLDVVKFMCLEARHLGQVGDALCGLAEESPPLTIATFTADERLYEEALSMLRAKGFTWIELEDTLSILNRRRDLRVH
;
A
#
# COMPACT_ATOMS: atom_id res chain seq x y z
N MET A 1 58.38 -3.66 -16.14
CA MET A 1 57.87 -5.04 -15.97
C MET A 1 57.18 -5.54 -17.25
N VAL A 2 57.84 -5.37 -18.41
CA VAL A 2 57.58 -6.17 -19.61
C VAL A 2 58.97 -6.45 -20.20
N GLU A 3 59.79 -7.17 -19.44
CA GLU A 3 60.73 -8.07 -20.11
C GLU A 3 59.86 -9.27 -20.52
N LYS A 4 59.95 -9.70 -21.79
CA LYS A 4 59.25 -10.86 -22.35
C LYS A 4 59.11 -11.94 -21.28
N SER A 5 57.87 -12.29 -20.91
CA SER A 5 57.63 -13.08 -19.70
C SER A 5 58.41 -14.39 -19.77
N ALA A 6 59.30 -14.60 -18.79
CA ALA A 6 59.83 -15.92 -18.49
C ALA A 6 58.68 -16.95 -18.33
N GLY A 7 57.49 -16.48 -17.94
CA GLY A 7 56.24 -17.23 -17.91
C GLY A 7 55.79 -17.83 -19.24
N SER A 8 55.95 -17.18 -20.41
CA SER A 8 55.52 -17.78 -21.69
C SER A 8 56.41 -18.95 -22.11
N SER A 9 57.73 -18.85 -21.87
CA SER A 9 58.67 -19.95 -22.12
C SER A 9 58.49 -21.08 -21.10
N TYR A 10 58.16 -20.75 -19.85
CA TYR A 10 57.87 -21.72 -18.80
C TYR A 10 56.56 -22.48 -19.07
N LEU A 11 55.48 -21.77 -19.41
CA LEU A 11 54.18 -22.38 -19.75
C LEU A 11 54.28 -23.29 -20.97
N GLN A 12 55.07 -22.91 -21.98
CA GLN A 12 55.32 -23.75 -23.14
C GLN A 12 56.11 -25.02 -22.77
N ALA A 13 57.12 -24.91 -21.90
CA ALA A 13 57.89 -26.05 -21.42
C ALA A 13 57.03 -27.00 -20.55
N GLU A 14 56.16 -26.45 -19.69
CA GLU A 14 55.19 -27.22 -18.91
C GLU A 14 54.14 -27.88 -19.81
N LEU A 15 53.67 -27.21 -20.87
CA LEU A 15 52.75 -27.80 -21.85
C LEU A 15 53.40 -29.02 -22.53
N GLU A 16 54.62 -28.86 -23.02
CA GLU A 16 55.37 -29.96 -23.65
C GLU A 16 55.68 -31.09 -22.66
N SER A 17 55.86 -30.77 -21.37
CA SER A 17 56.06 -31.76 -20.30
C SER A 17 54.78 -32.55 -20.04
N ALA A 18 53.65 -31.86 -19.86
CA ALA A 18 52.35 -32.45 -19.60
C ALA A 18 51.85 -33.27 -20.80
N GLU A 19 52.00 -32.78 -22.04
CA GLU A 19 51.66 -33.54 -23.25
C GLU A 19 52.49 -34.81 -23.40
N ARG A 20 53.77 -34.78 -23.00
CA ARG A 20 54.62 -35.98 -22.95
C ARG A 20 54.14 -36.97 -21.88
N ALA A 21 53.74 -36.49 -20.70
CA ALA A 21 53.20 -37.33 -19.63
C ALA A 21 51.90 -38.04 -20.08
N LEU A 22 50.96 -37.29 -20.66
CA LEU A 22 49.71 -37.85 -21.18
C LEU A 22 49.98 -38.88 -22.28
N GLN A 23 50.89 -38.61 -23.23
CA GLN A 23 51.26 -39.60 -24.25
C GLN A 23 51.81 -40.90 -23.64
N VAL A 24 52.57 -40.82 -22.54
CA VAL A 24 53.06 -42.00 -21.81
C VAL A 24 51.92 -42.75 -21.15
N VAL A 25 50.93 -42.07 -20.56
CA VAL A 25 49.76 -42.70 -19.94
C VAL A 25 48.82 -43.30 -20.98
N THR A 26 48.52 -42.60 -22.07
CA THR A 26 47.71 -43.10 -23.19
C THR A 26 48.32 -44.36 -23.79
N ARG A 27 49.63 -44.37 -24.09
CA ARG A 27 50.32 -45.58 -24.56
C ARG A 27 50.23 -46.75 -23.58
N LYS A 28 50.25 -46.47 -22.26
CA LYS A 28 50.08 -47.51 -21.22
C LYS A 28 48.64 -48.02 -21.12
N ILE A 29 47.65 -47.24 -21.54
CA ILE A 29 46.24 -47.65 -21.63
C ILE A 29 46.02 -48.46 -22.92
N ASP A 30 46.55 -47.99 -24.05
CA ASP A 30 46.46 -48.69 -25.34
C ASP A 30 47.10 -50.08 -25.27
N ASN A 31 48.28 -50.19 -24.66
CA ASN A 31 48.94 -51.48 -24.43
C ASN A 31 48.16 -52.45 -23.49
N LEU A 32 47.16 -51.97 -22.75
CA LEU A 32 46.27 -52.82 -21.94
C LEU A 32 45.05 -53.31 -22.74
N ASN A 33 44.65 -52.59 -23.79
CA ASN A 33 43.55 -53.00 -24.68
C ASN A 33 43.97 -54.11 -25.65
N ASP A 34 45.28 -54.32 -25.84
CA ASP A 34 45.86 -55.42 -26.63
C ASP A 34 45.95 -56.76 -25.84
N ILE A 35 45.36 -56.83 -24.64
CA ILE A 35 45.31 -58.07 -23.84
C ILE A 35 44.14 -58.94 -24.33
N ASP A 36 44.47 -60.18 -24.72
CA ASP A 36 43.55 -61.22 -25.21
C ASP A 36 42.36 -61.44 -24.24
N PRO A 37 41.08 -61.34 -24.69
CA PRO A 37 39.89 -61.45 -23.84
C PRO A 37 39.80 -62.74 -23.00
N ASP A 38 40.49 -63.82 -23.41
CA ASP A 38 40.55 -65.06 -22.63
C ASP A 38 41.40 -64.95 -21.35
N SER A 39 42.16 -63.86 -21.17
CA SER A 39 42.98 -63.58 -19.98
C SER A 39 42.27 -62.74 -18.90
N GLU A 40 41.05 -62.24 -19.16
CA GLU A 40 40.29 -61.40 -18.23
C GLU A 40 39.93 -62.11 -16.91
N GLN A 41 39.80 -63.43 -16.91
CA GLN A 41 39.44 -64.19 -15.70
C GLN A 41 40.57 -64.26 -14.64
N LEU A 42 41.81 -63.92 -14.99
CA LEU A 42 42.95 -63.88 -14.06
C LEU A 42 43.17 -62.50 -13.42
N LEU A 43 42.74 -61.41 -14.07
CA LEU A 43 42.93 -60.03 -13.58
C LEU A 43 41.91 -59.59 -12.52
N VAL A 44 40.77 -60.27 -12.40
CA VAL A 44 39.74 -60.00 -11.38
C VAL A 44 40.19 -60.44 -9.98
N LYS A 45 41.17 -61.35 -9.85
CA LYS A 45 41.65 -61.85 -8.55
C LYS A 45 42.74 -61.01 -7.89
N GLU A 46 43.39 -60.09 -8.60
CA GLU A 46 44.49 -59.24 -8.06
C GLU A 46 44.30 -57.75 -8.38
N GLY A 47 43.21 -57.12 -7.93
CA GLY A 47 43.13 -55.65 -7.84
C GLY A 47 43.30 -54.85 -9.16
N GLY A 48 43.19 -55.48 -10.33
CA GLY A 48 43.40 -54.87 -11.64
C GLY A 48 42.44 -53.74 -11.96
N GLU A 49 41.18 -53.84 -11.52
CA GLU A 49 40.15 -52.81 -11.71
C GLU A 49 40.50 -51.50 -10.98
N LYS A 50 41.10 -51.59 -9.78
CA LYS A 50 41.62 -50.42 -9.04
C LYS A 50 42.85 -49.80 -9.72
N SER A 51 43.65 -50.59 -10.43
CA SER A 51 44.83 -50.12 -11.18
C SER A 51 44.43 -49.35 -12.44
N ILE A 52 43.44 -49.85 -13.19
CA ILE A 52 42.90 -49.17 -14.38
C ILE A 52 42.17 -47.89 -14.00
N LEU A 53 41.28 -47.94 -13.00
CA LEU A 53 40.60 -46.73 -12.49
C LEU A 53 41.60 -45.70 -11.97
N LYS A 54 42.70 -46.12 -11.33
CA LYS A 54 43.77 -45.20 -10.91
C LYS A 54 44.49 -44.58 -12.11
N ARG A 55 44.79 -45.35 -13.16
CA ARG A 55 45.45 -44.84 -14.39
C ARG A 55 44.52 -43.93 -15.20
N LEU A 56 43.23 -44.24 -15.28
CA LEU A 56 42.21 -43.37 -15.89
C LEU A 56 42.09 -42.05 -15.13
N ARG A 57 42.01 -42.08 -13.79
CA ARG A 57 42.03 -40.86 -12.97
C ARG A 57 43.31 -40.04 -13.16
N MET A 58 44.47 -40.69 -13.30
CA MET A 58 45.73 -40.00 -13.60
C MET A 58 45.70 -39.37 -15.00
N ALA A 59 45.20 -40.08 -16.02
CA ALA A 59 45.04 -39.55 -17.37
C ALA A 59 44.05 -38.38 -17.42
N GLU A 60 42.95 -38.46 -16.66
CA GLU A 60 41.98 -37.37 -16.50
C GLU A 60 42.63 -36.14 -15.85
N THR A 61 43.39 -36.32 -14.77
CA THR A 61 44.13 -35.21 -14.12
C THR A 61 45.20 -34.61 -15.04
N GLU A 62 45.95 -35.41 -15.79
CA GLU A 62 46.95 -34.93 -16.76
C GLU A 62 46.28 -34.22 -17.96
N ALA A 63 45.13 -34.71 -18.43
CA ALA A 63 44.35 -34.05 -19.48
C ALA A 63 43.73 -32.72 -19.00
N GLU A 64 43.25 -32.65 -17.75
CA GLU A 64 42.81 -31.41 -17.09
C GLU A 64 43.96 -30.40 -16.99
N GLU A 65 45.16 -30.86 -16.59
CA GLU A 65 46.36 -30.02 -16.50
C GLU A 65 46.80 -29.50 -17.88
N ILE A 66 46.80 -30.33 -18.93
CA ILE A 66 47.07 -29.89 -20.31
C ILE A 66 46.03 -28.86 -20.78
N SER A 67 44.75 -29.09 -20.49
CA SER A 67 43.69 -28.14 -20.85
C SER A 67 43.91 -26.79 -20.17
N PHE A 68 44.26 -26.79 -18.88
CA PHE A 68 44.59 -25.60 -18.12
C PHE A 68 45.82 -24.87 -18.70
N VAL A 69 46.90 -25.60 -18.99
CA VAL A 69 48.12 -25.02 -19.57
C VAL A 69 47.84 -24.45 -20.96
N ARG A 70 46.99 -25.07 -21.78
CA ARG A 70 46.58 -24.54 -23.09
C ARG A 70 45.78 -23.25 -22.96
N GLU A 71 44.85 -23.17 -22.01
CA GLU A 71 44.10 -21.93 -21.74
C GLU A 71 45.02 -20.81 -21.25
N LEU A 72 45.97 -21.11 -20.36
CA LEU A 72 46.98 -20.16 -19.90
C LEU A 72 47.91 -19.72 -21.03
N SER A 73 48.33 -20.64 -21.89
CA SER A 73 49.18 -20.33 -23.05
C SER A 73 48.44 -19.47 -24.06
N ALA A 74 47.15 -19.74 -24.30
CA ALA A 74 46.29 -18.92 -25.15
C ALA A 74 46.08 -17.52 -24.55
N TRP A 75 45.89 -17.42 -23.23
CA TRP A 75 45.81 -16.14 -22.52
C TRP A 75 47.13 -15.37 -22.62
N ALA A 76 48.28 -16.00 -22.35
CA ALA A 76 49.60 -15.38 -22.43
C ALA A 76 49.95 -14.93 -23.86
N SER A 77 49.49 -15.69 -24.86
CA SER A 77 49.67 -15.38 -26.29
C SER A 77 48.73 -14.27 -26.79
N SER A 78 47.72 -13.88 -26.02
CA SER A 78 46.90 -12.71 -26.32
C SER A 78 47.72 -11.43 -26.06
N SER A 79 48.57 -11.09 -27.05
CA SER A 79 49.67 -10.12 -27.00
C SER A 79 49.47 -8.97 -26.02
N PRO A 80 50.43 -8.67 -25.11
CA PRO A 80 50.44 -7.38 -24.40
C PRO A 80 50.33 -6.23 -25.42
N CYS A 81 49.70 -5.13 -25.04
CA CYS A 81 49.80 -3.90 -25.83
C CYS A 81 51.27 -3.48 -25.80
N GLU A 82 52.06 -3.90 -26.79
CA GLU A 82 53.45 -3.46 -26.96
C GLU A 82 53.50 -1.98 -27.35
N ASP A 83 52.39 -1.46 -27.87
CA ASP A 83 52.16 -0.04 -27.99
C ASP A 83 51.94 0.52 -26.59
N GLY A 84 52.87 1.33 -26.08
CA GLY A 84 52.81 2.06 -24.80
C GLY A 84 51.59 3.00 -24.63
N SER A 85 50.53 2.79 -25.40
CA SER A 85 49.18 3.23 -25.11
C SER A 85 48.73 2.69 -23.74
N ASN A 86 48.55 3.62 -22.81
CA ASN A 86 48.08 3.35 -21.43
C ASN A 86 46.60 2.91 -21.41
N ASN A 87 46.24 1.82 -22.09
CA ASN A 87 44.87 1.32 -22.13
C ASN A 87 44.63 0.29 -21.02
N PHE A 88 44.50 0.80 -19.79
CA PHE A 88 44.32 -0.01 -18.59
C PHE A 88 43.05 -0.89 -18.60
N VAL A 89 42.04 -0.56 -19.41
CA VAL A 89 40.83 -1.37 -19.52
C VAL A 89 41.10 -2.65 -20.32
N LEU A 90 41.95 -2.60 -21.36
CA LEU A 90 42.39 -3.82 -22.04
C LEU A 90 43.18 -4.73 -21.10
N ASP A 91 44.08 -4.16 -20.30
CA ASP A 91 44.80 -4.92 -19.27
C ASP A 91 43.83 -5.55 -18.26
N GLY A 92 42.79 -4.81 -17.85
CA GLY A 92 41.75 -5.33 -16.98
C GLY A 92 40.90 -6.44 -17.59
N GLN A 93 40.58 -6.38 -18.88
CA GLN A 93 39.92 -7.49 -19.56
C GLN A 93 40.77 -8.75 -19.57
N LYS A 94 42.09 -8.63 -19.76
CA LYS A 94 42.98 -9.79 -19.74
C LYS A 94 43.18 -10.32 -18.32
N CYS A 95 43.27 -9.45 -17.32
CA CYS A 95 43.28 -9.85 -15.92
C CYS A 95 42.00 -10.59 -15.55
N PHE A 96 40.84 -10.10 -16.00
CA PHE A 96 39.55 -10.77 -15.83
C PHE A 96 39.54 -12.16 -16.48
N ARG A 97 40.00 -12.28 -17.73
CA ARG A 97 40.10 -13.58 -18.43
C ARG A 97 41.00 -14.56 -17.68
N LEU A 98 42.16 -14.12 -17.18
CA LEU A 98 43.03 -14.97 -16.36
C LEU A 98 42.32 -15.41 -15.08
N GLY A 99 41.60 -14.51 -14.42
CA GLY A 99 40.76 -14.84 -13.26
C GLY A 99 39.73 -15.91 -13.59
N GLN A 100 39.02 -15.81 -14.72
CA GLN A 100 38.05 -16.83 -15.16
C GLN A 100 38.70 -18.20 -15.43
N VAL A 101 39.89 -18.22 -16.04
CA VAL A 101 40.65 -19.46 -16.26
C VAL A 101 40.99 -20.12 -14.91
N LEU A 102 41.41 -19.34 -13.91
CA LEU A 102 41.66 -19.84 -12.56
C LEU A 102 40.38 -20.35 -11.89
N VAL A 103 39.27 -19.62 -11.96
CA VAL A 103 37.99 -20.04 -11.34
C VAL A 103 37.50 -21.38 -11.86
N ARG A 104 37.60 -21.63 -13.18
CA ARG A 104 37.17 -22.91 -13.78
C ARG A 104 37.96 -24.11 -13.29
N GLN A 105 39.20 -23.90 -12.86
CA GLN A 105 40.15 -24.95 -12.53
C GLN A 105 40.35 -25.13 -11.01
N GLY A 106 39.86 -24.19 -10.21
CA GLY A 106 40.07 -24.15 -8.76
C GLY A 106 39.12 -25.02 -7.93
N GLU A 107 38.80 -26.25 -8.37
CA GLU A 107 38.11 -27.19 -7.47
C GLU A 107 38.95 -27.46 -6.21
N PRO A 108 38.39 -27.36 -4.99
CA PRO A 108 39.15 -27.41 -3.73
C PRO A 108 39.99 -28.68 -3.53
N THR A 109 39.59 -29.78 -4.18
CA THR A 109 40.15 -31.13 -4.02
C THR A 109 41.25 -31.47 -5.02
N LYS A 110 41.46 -30.66 -6.07
CA LYS A 110 42.41 -30.92 -7.17
C LYS A 110 43.38 -29.76 -7.40
N LYS A 111 43.92 -29.16 -6.34
CA LYS A 111 44.86 -28.02 -6.49
C LYS A 111 46.19 -28.47 -7.08
N LEU A 112 46.32 -28.35 -8.40
CA LEU A 112 47.58 -28.53 -9.13
C LEU A 112 48.64 -27.55 -8.59
N ALA A 113 49.90 -27.98 -8.49
CA ALA A 113 51.00 -27.12 -8.04
C ALA A 113 51.12 -25.86 -8.92
N LEU A 114 50.91 -26.02 -10.23
CA LEU A 114 50.90 -24.95 -11.22
C LEU A 114 49.84 -23.88 -10.94
N TYR A 115 48.64 -24.27 -10.48
CA TYR A 115 47.58 -23.32 -10.14
C TYR A 115 48.03 -22.31 -9.07
N ASN A 116 48.67 -22.80 -8.00
CA ASN A 116 49.14 -21.95 -6.92
C ASN A 116 50.27 -21.00 -7.35
N ILE A 117 51.14 -21.46 -8.25
CA ILE A 117 52.21 -20.65 -8.84
C ILE A 117 51.59 -19.53 -9.66
N ILE A 118 50.73 -19.85 -10.62
CA ILE A 118 50.08 -18.85 -11.48
C ILE A 118 49.23 -17.88 -10.67
N TYR A 119 48.49 -18.36 -9.66
CA TYR A 119 47.72 -17.49 -8.77
C TYR A 119 48.60 -16.48 -8.02
N LYS A 120 49.68 -16.94 -7.36
CA LYS A 120 50.52 -16.10 -6.49
C LYS A 120 51.52 -15.24 -7.25
N GLU A 121 52.15 -15.78 -8.29
CA GLU A 121 53.27 -15.14 -8.98
C GLU A 121 52.82 -14.29 -10.17
N GLU A 122 51.71 -14.65 -10.82
CA GLU A 122 51.24 -13.95 -12.03
C GLU A 122 49.93 -13.19 -11.79
N TYR A 123 48.86 -13.89 -11.37
CA TYR A 123 47.53 -13.29 -11.25
C TYR A 123 47.46 -12.23 -10.15
N LEU A 124 47.88 -12.52 -8.92
CA LEU A 124 47.72 -11.60 -7.79
C LEU A 124 48.51 -10.28 -7.98
N PRO A 125 49.79 -10.29 -8.40
CA PRO A 125 50.53 -9.05 -8.70
C PRO A 125 49.89 -8.27 -9.85
N TRP A 126 49.43 -8.95 -10.89
CA TRP A 126 48.81 -8.31 -12.03
C TRP A 126 47.44 -7.71 -11.71
N TYR A 127 46.63 -8.43 -10.93
CA TYR A 127 45.39 -7.93 -10.36
C TYR A 127 45.61 -6.64 -9.59
N GLY A 128 46.56 -6.64 -8.63
CA GLY A 128 46.89 -5.44 -7.85
C GLY A 128 47.37 -4.27 -8.73
N TYR A 129 48.17 -4.56 -9.77
CA TYR A 129 48.59 -3.56 -10.75
C TYR A 129 47.41 -2.96 -11.50
N VAL A 130 46.57 -3.79 -12.13
CA VAL A 130 45.44 -3.36 -12.95
C VAL A 130 44.42 -2.61 -12.10
N GLN A 131 44.01 -3.18 -10.96
CA GLN A 131 43.08 -2.56 -10.03
C GLN A 131 43.59 -1.17 -9.61
N GLY A 132 44.86 -1.06 -9.20
CA GLY A 132 45.48 0.22 -8.86
C GLY A 132 45.48 1.24 -10.00
N LYS A 133 45.78 0.82 -11.23
CA LYS A 133 45.77 1.71 -12.41
C LYS A 133 44.37 2.18 -12.78
N LEU A 134 43.39 1.28 -12.78
CA LEU A 134 42.00 1.61 -13.06
C LEU A 134 41.42 2.54 -11.99
N THR A 135 41.70 2.31 -10.70
CA THR A 135 41.33 3.20 -9.60
C THR A 135 41.91 4.60 -9.77
N VAL A 136 43.21 4.72 -10.11
CA VAL A 136 43.84 6.03 -10.39
C VAL A 136 43.19 6.70 -11.61
N SER A 137 42.83 5.94 -12.65
CA SER A 137 42.13 6.46 -13.83
C SER A 137 40.72 6.97 -13.50
N LEU A 138 39.98 6.24 -12.65
CA LEU A 138 38.67 6.64 -12.14
C LEU A 138 38.77 7.95 -11.36
N ARG A 139 39.66 8.03 -10.37
CA ARG A 139 39.91 9.26 -9.58
C ARG A 139 40.25 10.45 -10.46
N ARG A 140 41.12 10.27 -11.46
CA ARG A 140 41.50 11.32 -12.41
C ARG A 140 40.30 11.81 -13.21
N SER A 141 39.45 10.89 -13.66
CA SER A 141 38.24 11.21 -14.43
C SER A 141 37.23 11.99 -13.60
N LEU A 142 36.96 11.53 -12.37
CA LEU A 142 36.10 12.24 -11.40
C LEU A 142 36.63 13.65 -11.10
N SER A 143 37.93 13.78 -10.80
CA SER A 143 38.58 15.06 -10.51
C SER A 143 38.55 16.01 -11.71
N LYS A 144 38.88 15.54 -12.93
CA LYS A 144 38.83 16.32 -14.18
C LYS A 144 37.43 16.84 -14.50
N ALA A 145 36.40 16.11 -14.08
CA ALA A 145 35.02 16.53 -14.22
C ALA A 145 34.54 17.50 -13.12
N LYS A 146 35.31 17.69 -12.03
CA LYS A 146 34.87 18.40 -10.82
C LYS A 146 33.68 17.71 -10.13
N TYR A 147 33.64 16.38 -10.17
CA TYR A 147 32.71 15.58 -9.37
C TYR A 147 32.92 15.85 -7.86
N PRO A 148 31.88 15.84 -7.00
CA PRO A 148 30.46 15.50 -7.23
C PRO A 148 29.53 16.66 -7.62
N SER A 149 30.02 17.76 -8.20
CA SER A 149 29.12 18.87 -8.61
C SER A 149 28.11 18.46 -9.69
N LYS A 150 26.91 19.08 -9.72
CA LYS A 150 25.89 18.83 -10.76
C LYS A 150 26.46 19.01 -12.17
N GLU A 151 27.21 20.08 -12.40
CA GLU A 151 27.91 20.34 -13.67
C GLU A 151 28.91 19.23 -14.03
N GLY A 152 29.66 18.74 -13.04
CA GLY A 152 30.61 17.65 -13.23
C GLY A 152 29.95 16.33 -13.57
N CYS A 153 28.85 16.00 -12.88
CA CYS A 153 28.03 14.82 -13.17
C CYS A 153 27.44 14.89 -14.59
N GLN A 154 26.93 16.05 -15.01
CA GLN A 154 26.44 16.25 -16.38
C GLN A 154 27.54 16.13 -17.43
N LYS A 155 28.75 16.60 -17.14
CA LYS A 155 29.91 16.45 -18.02
C LYS A 155 30.23 14.96 -18.24
N LEU A 156 30.28 14.17 -17.16
CA LEU A 156 30.50 12.72 -17.23
C LEU A 156 29.38 11.99 -17.98
N LEU A 157 28.12 12.41 -17.80
CA LEU A 157 26.98 11.88 -18.56
C LEU A 157 27.04 12.22 -20.05
N LYS A 158 27.50 13.43 -20.41
CA LYS A 158 27.66 13.86 -21.80
C LYS A 158 28.80 13.13 -22.50
N GLU A 159 29.90 12.87 -21.80
CA GLU A 159 31.01 12.06 -22.31
C GLU A 159 30.49 10.71 -22.80
N ARG A 160 29.53 10.08 -22.12
CA ARG A 160 28.88 8.84 -22.60
C ARG A 160 28.19 8.99 -23.96
N LYS A 161 27.42 10.06 -24.17
CA LYS A 161 26.59 10.23 -25.39
C LYS A 161 27.43 10.43 -26.65
N GLN A 162 28.68 10.87 -26.51
CA GLN A 162 29.55 11.20 -27.64
C GLN A 162 30.29 9.97 -28.23
N PHE A 163 30.17 8.80 -27.61
CA PHE A 163 30.94 7.62 -28.00
C PHE A 163 30.05 6.54 -28.61
N GLN A 164 30.07 6.43 -29.94
CA GLN A 164 29.45 5.33 -30.71
C GLN A 164 30.43 4.18 -31.03
N SER A 165 31.74 4.34 -30.76
CA SER A 165 32.75 3.32 -31.04
C SER A 165 33.16 2.53 -29.79
N GLU A 166 33.33 1.21 -29.92
CA GLU A 166 33.79 0.33 -28.82
C GLU A 166 35.14 0.78 -28.25
N ALA A 167 36.06 1.25 -29.10
CA ALA A 167 37.38 1.70 -28.68
C ALA A 167 37.34 2.89 -27.70
N SER A 168 36.35 3.78 -27.84
CA SER A 168 36.18 4.93 -26.95
C SER A 168 35.50 4.60 -25.62
N LEU A 169 34.74 3.51 -25.56
CA LEU A 169 34.06 3.07 -24.34
C LEU A 169 35.08 2.70 -23.24
N PHE A 170 36.26 2.21 -23.64
CA PHE A 170 37.40 1.87 -22.76
C PHE A 170 38.06 3.06 -22.08
N THR A 171 37.80 4.30 -22.52
CA THR A 171 38.30 5.51 -21.84
C THR A 171 37.23 6.23 -21.03
N SER A 172 35.98 5.79 -21.14
CA SER A 172 34.85 6.37 -20.43
C SER A 172 34.83 5.93 -18.96
N ILE A 173 34.25 6.75 -18.10
CA ILE A 173 34.04 6.39 -16.68
C ILE A 173 33.22 5.09 -16.53
N ALA A 174 32.23 4.87 -17.40
CA ALA A 174 31.42 3.65 -17.40
C ALA A 174 32.28 2.41 -17.68
N GLY A 175 33.14 2.46 -18.71
CA GLY A 175 34.04 1.36 -19.04
C GLY A 175 35.07 1.09 -17.96
N ILE A 176 35.58 2.13 -17.29
CA ILE A 176 36.49 1.97 -16.14
C ILE A 176 35.78 1.27 -14.98
N CYS A 177 34.57 1.73 -14.61
CA CYS A 177 33.78 1.15 -13.52
C CYS A 177 33.37 -0.31 -13.82
N GLU A 178 32.90 -0.59 -15.03
CA GLU A 178 32.55 -1.95 -15.48
C GLU A 178 33.77 -2.88 -15.40
N CYS A 179 34.92 -2.41 -15.88
CA CYS A 179 36.15 -3.20 -15.84
C CYS A 179 36.60 -3.47 -14.41
N LEU A 180 36.59 -2.47 -13.53
CA LEU A 180 36.89 -2.62 -12.10
C LEU A 180 35.96 -3.65 -11.44
N GLN A 181 34.65 -3.55 -11.67
CA GLN A 181 33.68 -4.48 -11.09
C GLN A 181 33.89 -5.90 -11.59
N ARG A 182 34.20 -6.09 -12.89
CA ARG A 182 34.48 -7.40 -13.45
C ARG A 182 35.72 -8.04 -12.86
N ILE A 183 36.84 -7.30 -12.76
CA ILE A 183 38.06 -7.86 -12.18
C ILE A 183 37.90 -8.17 -10.69
N GLU A 184 37.17 -7.34 -9.94
CA GLU A 184 36.89 -7.58 -8.52
C GLU A 184 36.00 -8.84 -8.37
N SER A 185 34.94 -8.95 -9.17
CA SER A 185 34.07 -10.14 -9.17
C SER A 185 34.84 -11.42 -9.49
N ALA A 186 35.71 -11.40 -10.50
CA ALA A 186 36.58 -12.53 -10.82
C ALA A 186 37.56 -12.81 -9.67
N HIS A 187 38.13 -11.79 -9.05
CA HIS A 187 39.04 -11.95 -7.91
C HIS A 187 38.37 -12.61 -6.72
N GLN A 188 37.14 -12.20 -6.36
CA GLN A 188 36.37 -12.84 -5.30
C GLN A 188 36.08 -14.32 -5.61
N GLN A 189 35.77 -14.65 -6.88
CA GLN A 189 35.61 -16.04 -7.30
C GLN A 189 36.92 -16.83 -7.22
N VAL A 190 38.05 -16.24 -7.61
CA VAL A 190 39.37 -16.87 -7.46
C VAL A 190 39.70 -17.10 -5.99
N LEU A 191 39.45 -16.11 -5.10
CA LEU A 191 39.64 -16.25 -3.66
C LEU A 191 38.78 -17.37 -3.08
N TYR A 192 37.52 -17.49 -3.52
CA TYR A 192 36.64 -18.59 -3.12
C TYR A 192 37.23 -19.95 -3.53
N ALA A 193 37.69 -20.08 -4.77
CA ALA A 193 38.31 -21.30 -5.29
C ALA A 193 39.63 -21.64 -4.56
N VAL A 194 40.44 -20.63 -4.23
CA VAL A 194 41.71 -20.80 -3.51
C VAL A 194 41.49 -21.16 -2.04
N ASN A 195 40.54 -20.52 -1.36
CA ASN A 195 40.40 -20.63 0.10
C ASN A 195 39.32 -21.63 0.53
N GLY A 196 38.42 -22.05 -0.36
CA GLY A 196 37.34 -23.01 -0.07
C GLY A 196 36.22 -22.46 0.81
N TYR A 197 36.25 -21.18 1.14
CA TYR A 197 35.18 -20.47 1.82
C TYR A 197 34.92 -19.14 1.12
N SER A 198 33.66 -18.74 1.05
CA SER A 198 33.33 -17.36 0.67
C SER A 198 33.81 -16.48 1.81
N SER A 199 34.77 -15.58 1.56
CA SER A 199 34.95 -14.47 2.48
C SER A 199 33.67 -13.66 2.43
N SER A 200 32.74 -13.96 3.31
CA SER A 200 31.51 -13.19 3.53
C SER A 200 31.79 -11.82 4.12
N VAL A 201 33.07 -11.47 4.32
CA VAL A 201 33.51 -10.11 4.57
C VAL A 201 33.06 -9.31 3.36
N SER A 202 31.95 -8.60 3.53
CA SER A 202 31.38 -7.60 2.64
C SER A 202 32.42 -6.50 2.44
N ALA A 203 33.50 -6.80 1.72
CA ALA A 203 34.44 -5.81 1.26
C ALA A 203 33.64 -4.82 0.42
N LEU A 204 33.60 -3.58 0.89
CA LEU A 204 32.98 -2.48 0.19
C LEU A 204 33.53 -2.46 -1.24
N ASP A 205 32.65 -2.40 -2.23
CA ASP A 205 33.09 -2.43 -3.61
C ASP A 205 34.03 -1.24 -3.89
N PRO A 206 35.24 -1.48 -4.41
CA PRO A 206 36.22 -0.42 -4.64
C PRO A 206 35.68 0.70 -5.52
N VAL A 207 34.84 0.41 -6.52
CA VAL A 207 34.24 1.44 -7.37
C VAL A 207 33.32 2.34 -6.54
N LEU A 208 32.58 1.75 -5.59
CA LEU A 208 31.66 2.50 -4.75
C LEU A 208 32.41 3.44 -3.83
N MET A 209 33.50 2.96 -3.23
CA MET A 209 34.37 3.78 -2.38
C MET A 209 34.95 4.97 -3.13
N GLU A 210 35.36 4.78 -4.39
CA GLU A 210 35.90 5.87 -5.21
C GLU A 210 34.84 6.91 -5.62
N ILE A 211 33.59 6.47 -5.84
CA ILE A 211 32.46 7.35 -6.16
C ILE A 211 31.98 8.10 -4.91
N CYS A 212 31.94 7.44 -3.75
CA CYS A 212 31.51 8.04 -2.50
C CYS A 212 32.60 8.91 -1.85
N GLY A 213 33.89 8.64 -2.09
CA GLY A 213 35.02 9.37 -1.49
C GLY A 213 34.92 10.90 -1.63
N PRO A 214 34.77 11.46 -2.85
CA PRO A 214 34.63 12.90 -3.04
C PRO A 214 33.36 13.50 -2.41
N ILE A 215 32.29 12.71 -2.24
CA ILE A 215 31.07 13.13 -1.52
C ILE A 215 31.38 13.22 -0.02
N LEU A 216 31.99 12.17 0.52
CA LEU A 216 32.41 12.07 1.92
C LEU A 216 33.37 13.21 2.29
N GLU A 217 34.36 13.53 1.44
CA GLU A 217 35.29 14.64 1.68
C GLU A 217 34.56 15.99 1.78
N ARG A 218 33.58 16.26 0.90
CA ARG A 218 32.78 17.48 0.98
C ARG A 218 31.91 17.53 2.22
N ILE A 219 31.25 16.42 2.56
CA ILE A 219 30.41 16.35 3.76
C ILE A 219 31.28 16.53 5.02
N ARG A 220 32.43 15.87 5.10
CA ARG A 220 33.39 16.04 6.19
C ARG A 220 33.82 17.50 6.32
N PHE A 221 34.19 18.15 5.22
CA PHE A 221 34.56 19.56 5.20
C PHE A 221 33.43 20.46 5.71
N HIS A 222 32.18 20.23 5.29
CA HIS A 222 31.05 21.09 5.67
C HIS A 222 30.51 20.84 7.07
N PHE A 223 30.57 19.61 7.59
CA PHE A 223 29.84 19.23 8.81
C PHE A 223 30.72 18.78 9.99
N LEU A 224 31.96 18.34 9.75
CA LEU A 224 32.83 17.81 10.80
C LEU A 224 34.05 18.67 11.08
N GLU A 225 34.67 19.24 10.04
CA GLU A 225 35.84 20.09 10.24
C GLU A 225 35.46 21.39 10.94
N ALA A 226 35.99 21.58 12.16
CA ALA A 226 35.74 22.78 12.96
C ALA A 226 36.23 24.03 12.23
N SER A 227 35.35 25.04 12.12
CA SER A 227 35.68 26.36 11.63
C SER A 227 34.73 27.36 12.30
N ASP A 228 35.30 28.41 12.89
CA ASP A 228 34.53 29.45 13.58
C ASP A 228 33.62 30.24 12.62
N ASP A 229 33.92 30.22 11.32
CA ASP A 229 33.16 30.92 10.29
C ASP A 229 31.99 30.08 9.73
N ARG A 230 31.86 28.80 10.11
CA ARG A 230 30.84 27.89 9.55
C ARG A 230 29.66 27.67 10.50
N PRO A 231 28.43 28.05 10.11
CA PRO A 231 27.25 27.91 10.96
C PRO A 231 26.91 26.44 11.27
N THR A 232 27.22 25.52 10.34
CA THR A 232 27.06 24.06 10.49
C THR A 232 27.90 23.47 11.63
N SER A 233 29.01 24.13 11.98
CA SER A 233 29.90 23.66 13.05
C SER A 233 29.40 24.03 14.45
N MET A 234 28.59 25.08 14.60
CA MET A 234 28.12 25.57 15.91
C MET A 234 26.69 25.20 16.27
N ARG A 235 25.80 25.02 15.27
CA ARG A 235 24.37 24.78 15.50
C ARG A 235 24.02 23.30 15.43
N ILE A 236 24.21 22.61 16.55
CA ILE A 236 23.89 21.18 16.65
C ILE A 236 22.39 20.92 16.45
N ASP A 237 21.52 21.85 16.85
CA ASP A 237 20.05 21.76 16.79
C ASP A 237 19.48 21.55 15.38
N ARG A 238 20.15 22.04 14.34
CA ARG A 238 19.72 21.94 12.93
C ARG A 238 20.54 20.97 12.11
N LEU A 239 21.44 20.20 12.74
CA LEU A 239 22.38 19.35 12.04
C LEU A 239 21.69 18.31 11.12
N PRO A 240 20.68 17.54 11.57
CA PRO A 240 20.00 16.57 10.70
C PRO A 240 19.32 17.22 9.50
N GLU A 241 18.60 18.33 9.72
CA GLU A 241 17.94 19.11 8.66
C GLU A 241 18.97 19.53 7.59
N TRP A 242 20.05 20.19 7.99
CA TRP A 242 21.04 20.72 7.05
C TRP A 242 21.81 19.63 6.33
N LEU A 243 22.16 18.54 7.02
CA LEU A 243 22.87 17.42 6.44
C LEU A 243 22.01 16.71 5.39
N ILE A 244 20.75 16.43 5.72
CA ILE A 244 19.82 15.74 4.83
C ILE A 244 19.48 16.60 3.63
N LEU A 245 19.17 17.89 3.83
CA LEU A 245 18.95 18.82 2.72
C LEU A 245 20.19 18.91 1.82
N TYR A 246 21.39 18.95 2.41
CA TYR A 246 22.62 18.97 1.62
C TYR A 246 22.76 17.72 0.76
N VAL A 247 22.55 16.52 1.33
CA VAL A 247 22.61 15.25 0.59
C VAL A 247 21.53 15.21 -0.50
N ARG A 248 20.30 15.59 -0.19
CA ARG A 248 19.22 15.62 -1.18
C ARG A 248 19.56 16.55 -2.34
N ASP A 249 19.88 17.80 -2.06
CA ASP A 249 20.05 18.83 -3.07
C ASP A 249 21.33 18.66 -3.90
N ASN A 250 22.41 18.10 -3.31
CA ASN A 250 23.73 17.98 -3.97
C ASN A 250 24.06 16.56 -4.45
N VAL A 251 23.44 15.53 -3.87
CA VAL A 251 23.73 14.13 -4.19
C VAL A 251 22.58 13.50 -4.97
N LEU A 252 21.35 13.60 -4.47
CA LEU A 252 20.17 12.94 -5.04
C LEU A 252 19.57 13.71 -6.24
N GLU A 253 19.40 15.01 -6.13
CA GLU A 253 18.74 15.85 -7.15
C GLU A 253 19.71 16.37 -8.23
N GLY A 254 19.73 15.72 -9.41
CA GLY A 254 20.49 16.19 -10.57
C GLY A 254 22.02 16.12 -10.40
N GLY A 255 22.49 15.27 -9.48
CA GLY A 255 23.88 15.12 -9.07
C GLY A 255 24.42 13.69 -9.27
N PRO A 256 25.30 13.21 -8.37
CA PRO A 256 25.84 11.85 -8.35
C PRO A 256 24.82 10.73 -8.57
N TRP A 257 23.63 10.83 -7.97
CA TRP A 257 22.58 9.83 -8.15
C TRP A 257 22.14 9.71 -9.61
N GLU A 258 21.95 10.83 -10.31
CA GLU A 258 21.59 10.81 -11.73
C GLU A 258 22.70 10.19 -12.60
N LEU A 259 23.96 10.51 -12.30
CA LEU A 259 25.11 9.89 -12.97
C LEU A 259 25.12 8.37 -12.75
N LEU A 260 24.83 7.91 -11.54
CA LEU A 260 24.77 6.49 -11.23
C LEU A 260 23.60 5.81 -11.94
N HIS A 261 22.38 6.28 -11.71
CA HIS A 261 21.15 5.69 -12.24
C HIS A 261 21.12 5.73 -13.78
N ARG A 262 21.40 6.88 -14.39
CA ARG A 262 21.32 7.01 -15.86
C ARG A 262 22.62 6.60 -16.54
N GLY A 263 23.76 6.90 -15.94
CA GLY A 263 25.08 6.78 -16.56
C GLY A 263 25.74 5.42 -16.38
N LEU A 264 25.77 4.90 -15.15
CA LEU A 264 26.57 3.74 -14.75
C LEU A 264 25.73 2.45 -14.56
N ALA A 265 24.48 2.56 -14.13
CA ALA A 265 23.62 1.41 -13.83
C ALA A 265 23.54 0.35 -14.95
N PRO A 266 23.51 0.70 -16.26
CA PRO A 266 23.49 -0.31 -17.32
C PRO A 266 24.72 -1.23 -17.38
N PHE A 267 25.82 -0.82 -16.75
CA PHE A 267 27.11 -1.52 -16.78
C PHE A 267 27.47 -2.16 -15.44
N LEU A 268 26.68 -1.88 -14.41
CA LEU A 268 26.92 -2.34 -13.05
C LEU A 268 25.87 -3.36 -12.61
N ALA A 269 26.18 -4.13 -11.57
CA ALA A 269 25.20 -5.03 -10.95
C ALA A 269 23.95 -4.28 -10.47
N SER A 270 22.78 -4.93 -10.55
CA SER A 270 21.49 -4.34 -10.14
C SER A 270 21.44 -3.91 -8.67
N SER A 271 22.23 -4.54 -7.80
CA SER A 271 22.37 -4.19 -6.38
C SER A 271 23.13 -2.88 -6.14
N TRP A 272 23.80 -2.33 -7.15
CA TRP A 272 24.67 -1.16 -7.00
C TRP A 272 23.94 0.07 -6.49
N MET A 273 22.74 0.31 -7.02
CA MET A 273 21.93 1.47 -6.64
C MET A 273 21.60 1.43 -5.15
N VAL A 274 21.16 0.27 -4.65
CA VAL A 274 20.87 0.07 -3.23
C VAL A 274 22.14 0.22 -2.39
N ASN A 275 23.27 -0.35 -2.83
CA ASN A 275 24.53 -0.21 -2.11
C ASN A 275 25.00 1.24 -2.02
N PHE A 276 24.83 2.03 -3.09
CA PHE A 276 25.13 3.46 -3.05
C PHE A 276 24.26 4.24 -2.08
N LEU A 277 22.94 4.00 -2.09
CA LEU A 277 22.05 4.62 -1.11
C LEU A 277 22.40 4.20 0.32
N ASN A 278 22.75 2.93 0.55
CA ASN A 278 23.25 2.44 1.83
C ASN A 278 24.55 3.13 2.28
N GLU A 279 25.45 3.46 1.36
CA GLU A 279 26.62 4.27 1.69
C GLU A 279 26.25 5.71 2.06
N LEU A 280 25.25 6.32 1.42
CA LEU A 280 24.76 7.63 1.84
C LEU A 280 24.18 7.59 3.26
N VAL A 281 23.42 6.53 3.59
CA VAL A 281 22.93 6.29 4.95
C VAL A 281 24.11 6.16 5.93
N ARG A 282 25.16 5.40 5.59
CA ARG A 282 26.37 5.28 6.42
C ARG A 282 27.12 6.59 6.60
N ILE A 283 27.20 7.43 5.56
CA ILE A 283 27.83 8.76 5.66
C ILE A 283 27.03 9.66 6.61
N VAL A 284 25.70 9.68 6.48
CA VAL A 284 24.83 10.46 7.39
C VAL A 284 24.95 9.93 8.81
N GLN A 285 24.91 8.61 8.98
CA GLN A 285 25.11 7.94 10.26
C GLN A 285 26.44 8.33 10.90
N TRP A 286 27.53 8.32 10.12
CA TRP A 286 28.85 8.70 10.59
C TRP A 286 28.88 10.16 11.09
N VAL A 287 28.34 11.10 10.32
CA VAL A 287 28.32 12.52 10.73
C VAL A 287 27.53 12.74 12.02
N LEU A 288 26.32 12.16 12.12
CA LEU A 288 25.49 12.29 13.31
C LEU A 288 26.12 11.60 14.54
N GLY A 289 26.80 10.47 14.32
CA GLY A 289 27.53 9.73 15.34
C GLY A 289 28.76 10.48 15.86
N GLU A 290 29.63 10.98 14.98
CA GLU A 290 30.82 11.77 15.34
C GLU A 290 30.46 13.06 16.07
N ARG A 291 29.35 13.69 15.69
CA ARG A 291 28.83 14.89 16.37
C ARG A 291 28.06 14.56 17.65
N GLY A 292 27.89 13.28 17.96
CA GLY A 292 27.15 12.81 19.13
C GLY A 292 25.73 13.37 19.22
N PHE A 293 25.07 13.60 18.08
CA PHE A 293 23.84 14.41 18.01
C PHE A 293 22.77 13.93 19.00
N PHE A 294 22.42 12.64 18.98
CA PHE A 294 21.41 12.04 19.85
C PHE A 294 21.80 11.94 21.32
N ARG A 295 23.05 12.22 21.67
CA ARG A 295 23.56 12.23 23.06
C ARG A 295 23.94 13.63 23.53
N HIS A 296 23.77 14.65 22.69
CA HIS A 296 24.18 16.01 22.99
C HIS A 296 23.24 16.63 24.03
N GLU A 297 23.77 17.35 25.02
CA GLU A 297 22.98 17.90 26.15
C GLU A 297 21.85 18.85 25.70
N HIS A 298 22.09 19.66 24.67
CA HIS A 298 21.08 20.54 24.07
C HIS A 298 20.01 19.83 23.22
N VAL A 299 20.21 18.55 22.86
CA VAL A 299 19.31 17.78 21.99
C VAL A 299 18.53 16.74 22.77
N ALA A 300 19.20 15.97 23.63
CA ALA A 300 18.60 14.89 24.43
C ALA A 300 18.81 15.06 25.94
N GLY A 301 19.50 16.11 26.40
CA GLY A 301 19.74 16.37 27.81
C GLY A 301 18.63 17.19 28.50
N PRO A 302 18.77 17.48 29.80
CA PRO A 302 17.76 18.21 30.59
C PRO A 302 17.44 19.62 30.08
N ALA A 303 18.37 20.23 29.34
CA ALA A 303 18.23 21.56 28.75
C ALA A 303 17.67 21.53 27.31
N SER A 304 17.34 20.34 26.78
CA SER A 304 16.83 20.18 25.43
C SER A 304 15.37 20.63 25.30
N LYS A 305 15.02 21.08 24.09
CA LYS A 305 13.62 21.29 23.70
C LYS A 305 13.13 20.00 23.03
N PRO A 306 12.05 19.37 23.50
CA PRO A 306 11.51 18.15 22.89
C PRO A 306 11.22 18.28 21.39
N SER A 307 10.85 19.49 20.93
CA SER A 307 10.61 19.77 19.51
C SER A 307 11.84 19.51 18.65
N THR A 308 13.06 19.85 19.12
CA THR A 308 14.29 19.68 18.35
C THR A 308 14.54 18.21 18.00
N LEU A 309 14.32 17.32 18.97
CA LEU A 309 14.51 15.89 18.78
C LEU A 309 13.39 15.28 17.92
N CYS A 310 12.14 15.73 18.08
CA CYS A 310 11.04 15.31 17.22
C CYS A 310 11.24 15.76 15.76
N ASP A 311 11.70 16.99 15.54
CA ASP A 311 11.98 17.53 14.21
C ASP A 311 13.16 16.79 13.56
N ALA A 312 14.19 16.46 14.33
CA ALA A 312 15.30 15.65 13.86
C ALA A 312 14.85 14.25 13.41
N ILE A 313 14.03 13.56 14.21
CA ILE A 313 13.46 12.26 13.87
C ILE A 313 12.61 12.39 12.60
N GLU A 314 11.76 13.41 12.50
CA GLU A 314 10.95 13.68 11.31
C GLU A 314 11.81 13.88 10.04
N HIS A 315 12.96 14.54 10.15
CA HIS A 315 13.91 14.65 9.03
C HIS A 315 14.49 13.28 8.64
N LEU A 316 14.82 12.41 9.60
CA LEU A 316 15.27 11.04 9.30
C LEU A 316 14.17 10.25 8.56
N ILE A 317 12.91 10.31 9.03
CA ILE A 317 11.78 9.63 8.40
C ILE A 317 11.64 10.07 6.94
N ARG A 318 11.69 11.38 6.67
CA ARG A 318 11.58 11.92 5.31
C ARG A 318 12.73 11.47 4.43
N PHE A 319 13.95 11.45 4.97
CA PHE A 319 15.10 10.96 4.22
C PHE A 319 14.97 9.48 3.86
N ASP A 320 14.57 8.64 4.82
CA ASP A 320 14.37 7.21 4.56
C ASP A 320 13.24 6.99 3.53
N ALA A 321 12.16 7.78 3.59
CA ALA A 321 11.09 7.76 2.58
C ALA A 321 11.60 8.17 1.19
N ASP A 322 12.33 9.29 1.08
CA ASP A 322 12.94 9.76 -0.17
C ASP A 322 13.85 8.68 -0.76
N LEU A 323 14.64 7.97 0.07
CA LEU A 323 15.50 6.89 -0.39
C LEU A 323 14.70 5.66 -0.86
N GLN A 324 13.61 5.30 -0.17
CA GLN A 324 12.74 4.19 -0.57
C GLN A 324 12.09 4.43 -1.94
N GLU A 325 11.69 5.67 -2.24
CA GLU A 325 11.12 6.06 -3.55
C GLU A 325 12.13 5.92 -4.70
N LEU A 326 13.42 6.02 -4.41
CA LEU A 326 14.49 5.90 -5.41
C LEU A 326 14.89 4.45 -5.71
N VAL A 327 14.46 3.48 -4.89
CA VAL A 327 14.83 2.06 -5.04
C VAL A 327 13.83 1.36 -5.97
N PRO A 328 14.30 0.55 -6.95
CA PRO A 328 13.41 -0.28 -7.77
C PRO A 328 12.55 -1.22 -6.92
N GLN A 329 11.30 -1.45 -7.34
CA GLN A 329 10.36 -2.33 -6.67
C GLN A 329 10.98 -3.71 -6.37
N GLY A 330 10.77 -4.20 -5.14
CA GLY A 330 11.29 -5.49 -4.67
C GLY A 330 12.71 -5.47 -4.07
N LEU A 331 13.43 -4.35 -4.15
CA LEU A 331 14.76 -4.21 -3.54
C LEU A 331 14.78 -3.38 -2.26
N SER A 332 13.65 -2.75 -1.88
CA SER A 332 13.55 -1.85 -0.73
C SER A 332 13.91 -2.50 0.60
N THR A 333 13.72 -3.82 0.74
CA THR A 333 14.08 -4.59 1.94
C THR A 333 15.58 -4.66 2.23
N ARG A 334 16.43 -4.28 1.26
CA ARG A 334 17.89 -4.25 1.39
C ARG A 334 18.43 -2.85 1.72
N LEU A 335 17.57 -1.84 1.77
CA LEU A 335 17.93 -0.48 2.10
C LEU A 335 18.07 -0.34 3.62
N LEU A 336 19.15 0.28 4.07
CA LEU A 336 19.34 0.67 5.47
C LEU A 336 18.49 1.89 5.77
N SER A 337 17.90 1.93 6.95
CA SER A 337 17.07 3.04 7.44
C SER A 337 17.77 3.76 8.59
N LEU A 338 17.87 5.09 8.52
CA LEU A 338 18.43 5.89 9.60
C LEU A 338 17.56 5.82 10.85
N ILE A 339 16.24 5.73 10.68
CA ILE A 339 15.30 5.54 11.78
C ILE A 339 15.54 4.21 12.48
N ASP A 340 15.77 3.13 11.72
CA ASP A 340 16.05 1.83 12.32
C ASP A 340 17.39 1.84 13.08
N ILE A 341 18.40 2.54 12.54
CA ILE A 341 19.74 2.64 13.14
C ILE A 341 19.74 3.45 14.43
N PHE A 342 19.15 4.66 14.41
CA PHE A 342 19.26 5.61 15.52
C PHE A 342 18.11 5.55 16.51
N VAL A 343 16.88 5.36 16.04
CA VAL A 343 15.69 5.39 16.89
C VAL A 343 15.31 3.98 17.30
N ALA A 344 15.08 3.07 16.35
CA ALA A 344 14.68 1.70 16.69
C ALA A 344 15.78 0.92 17.43
N GLY A 345 17.05 1.20 17.12
CA GLY A 345 18.20 0.62 17.80
C GLY A 345 18.42 1.11 19.24
N ASP A 346 17.72 2.16 19.68
CA ASP A 346 17.80 2.73 21.02
C ASP A 346 16.41 2.71 21.69
N GLU A 347 16.16 1.69 22.52
CA GLU A 347 14.84 1.46 23.14
C GLU A 347 14.36 2.66 23.99
N GLU A 348 15.29 3.38 24.63
CA GLU A 348 14.95 4.51 25.49
C GLU A 348 14.52 5.71 24.64
N LEU A 349 15.27 6.01 23.58
CA LEU A 349 14.91 7.05 22.61
C LEU A 349 13.62 6.73 21.86
N LEU A 350 13.45 5.48 21.42
CA LEU A 350 12.22 5.02 20.77
C LEU A 350 11.01 5.20 21.69
N SER A 351 11.09 4.73 22.93
CA SER A 351 9.97 4.83 23.87
C SER A 351 9.63 6.28 24.19
N TRP A 352 10.66 7.13 24.38
CA TRP A 352 10.49 8.57 24.58
C TRP A 352 9.80 9.23 23.39
N TRP A 353 10.24 8.93 22.16
CA TRP A 353 9.67 9.53 20.95
C TRP A 353 8.23 9.09 20.73
N LEU A 354 7.92 7.81 20.90
CA LEU A 354 6.56 7.29 20.77
C LEU A 354 5.58 8.00 21.72
N GLU A 355 6.02 8.29 22.96
CA GLU A 355 5.21 9.01 23.93
C GLU A 355 4.99 10.47 23.52
N ARG A 356 6.03 11.16 23.04
CA ARG A 356 5.94 12.55 22.57
C ARG A 356 5.12 12.69 21.30
N GLU A 357 5.28 11.77 20.36
CA GLU A 357 4.48 11.75 19.13
C GLU A 357 3.01 11.51 19.46
N ARG A 358 2.72 10.59 20.39
CA ARG A 358 1.37 10.40 20.92
C ARG A 358 0.81 11.69 21.51
N GLU A 359 1.50 12.31 22.47
CA GLU A 359 1.07 13.59 23.08
C GLU A 359 0.79 14.67 22.03
N ARG A 360 1.66 14.79 21.01
CA ARG A 360 1.53 15.76 19.92
C ARG A 360 0.26 15.50 19.09
N VAL A 361 0.03 14.25 18.68
CA VAL A 361 -1.14 13.85 17.88
C VAL A 361 -2.43 14.16 18.65
N PHE A 362 -2.49 13.83 19.94
CA PHE A 362 -3.64 14.15 20.79
C PHE A 362 -3.82 15.65 21.02
N THR A 363 -2.72 16.40 21.14
CA THR A 363 -2.77 17.87 21.28
C THR A 363 -3.37 18.51 20.02
N ILE A 364 -2.98 18.05 18.83
CA ILE A 364 -3.54 18.54 17.56
C ILE A 364 -5.05 18.25 17.49
N LEU A 365 -5.45 17.03 17.86
CA LEU A 365 -6.85 16.63 17.81
C LEU A 365 -7.73 17.43 18.79
N THR A 366 -7.25 17.64 20.01
CA THR A 366 -7.99 18.36 21.07
C THR A 366 -8.05 19.88 20.85
N GLN A 367 -7.03 20.49 20.24
CA GLN A 367 -7.01 21.94 19.98
C GLN A 367 -8.02 22.38 18.89
N GLN A 368 -8.39 21.49 17.98
CA GLN A 368 -9.32 21.77 16.87
C GLN A 368 -10.79 21.91 17.31
N THR A 369 -11.12 21.60 18.56
CA THR A 369 -12.50 21.59 19.09
C THR A 369 -13.18 22.96 19.18
N THR A 370 -12.47 24.06 18.96
CA THR A 370 -12.95 25.42 19.30
C THR A 370 -13.57 26.20 18.14
N ILE A 371 -13.47 25.73 16.89
CA ILE A 371 -13.98 26.47 15.72
C ILE A 371 -15.16 25.71 15.10
N ARG A 372 -16.37 25.95 15.61
CA ARG A 372 -17.63 25.55 14.94
C ARG A 372 -17.91 26.48 13.77
N ALA A 373 -17.24 26.24 12.63
CA ALA A 373 -17.75 26.74 11.36
C ALA A 373 -18.90 25.83 10.91
N ASN A 374 -19.93 26.38 10.26
CA ASN A 374 -21.03 25.60 9.64
C ASN A 374 -20.48 24.69 8.53
N LYS A 375 -19.85 23.59 8.93
CA LYS A 375 -19.30 22.56 8.04
C LYS A 375 -20.19 21.33 8.12
N LEU A 376 -20.31 20.62 7.00
CA LEU A 376 -21.04 19.35 6.90
C LEU A 376 -20.21 18.14 7.36
N VAL A 377 -18.98 18.39 7.81
CA VAL A 377 -18.03 17.39 8.30
C VAL A 377 -17.39 17.95 9.56
N ALA A 378 -17.37 17.15 10.62
CA ALA A 378 -16.78 17.56 11.89
C ALA A 378 -15.28 17.90 11.73
N PRO A 379 -14.80 19.09 12.17
CA PRO A 379 -13.38 19.44 12.14
C PRO A 379 -12.49 18.42 12.86
N GLN A 380 -13.04 17.77 13.89
CA GLN A 380 -12.38 16.68 14.61
C GLN A 380 -12.18 15.45 13.73
N ALA A 381 -13.17 15.08 12.91
CA ALA A 381 -13.08 13.96 11.98
C ALA A 381 -12.07 14.27 10.85
N GLU A 382 -12.06 15.49 10.31
CA GLU A 382 -11.04 15.94 9.33
C GLU A 382 -9.63 15.83 9.93
N SER A 383 -9.46 16.31 11.17
CA SER A 383 -8.18 16.25 11.88
C SER A 383 -7.75 14.83 12.16
N PHE A 384 -8.67 13.98 12.64
CA PHE A 384 -8.41 12.54 12.82
C PHE A 384 -7.99 11.88 11.51
N ALA A 385 -8.72 12.13 10.41
CA ALA A 385 -8.42 11.59 9.09
C ALA A 385 -7.03 12.02 8.59
N ALA A 386 -6.64 13.28 8.79
CA ALA A 386 -5.31 13.77 8.46
C ALA A 386 -4.23 13.12 9.33
N LEU A 387 -4.47 13.00 10.64
CA LEU A 387 -3.54 12.40 11.59
C LEU A 387 -3.34 10.91 11.31
N ILE A 388 -4.40 10.14 11.07
CA ILE A 388 -4.29 8.71 10.78
C ILE A 388 -3.57 8.48 9.46
N ARG A 389 -3.80 9.33 8.44
CA ARG A 389 -3.03 9.27 7.19
C ARG A 389 -1.55 9.57 7.42
N SER A 390 -1.23 10.58 8.23
CA SER A 390 0.15 10.88 8.61
C SER A 390 0.81 9.70 9.34
N VAL A 391 0.10 9.10 10.31
CA VAL A 391 0.57 7.93 11.07
C VAL A 391 0.83 6.74 10.14
N ARG A 392 -0.06 6.49 9.17
CA ARG A 392 0.11 5.43 8.15
C ARG A 392 1.33 5.66 7.27
N ILE A 393 1.51 6.88 6.76
CA ILE A 393 2.68 7.23 5.94
C ILE A 393 3.98 7.03 6.73
N LYS A 394 4.02 7.47 7.98
CA LYS A 394 5.19 7.27 8.86
C LYS A 394 5.44 5.78 9.10
N ALA A 395 4.40 5.02 9.46
CA ALA A 395 4.49 3.59 9.72
C ALA A 395 5.05 2.80 8.53
N ALA A 396 4.77 3.23 7.29
CA ALA A 396 5.28 2.59 6.08
C ALA A 396 6.80 2.70 5.88
N VAL A 397 7.44 3.67 6.54
CA VAL A 397 8.90 3.87 6.47
C VAL A 397 9.63 2.92 7.43
N PHE A 398 8.97 2.43 8.47
CA PHE A 398 9.62 1.74 9.60
C PHE A 398 9.70 0.23 9.44
N SER A 399 10.79 -0.37 9.92
CA SER A 399 10.82 -1.82 10.16
C SER A 399 9.96 -2.25 11.36
N PHE A 400 9.70 -1.34 12.31
CA PHE A 400 8.93 -1.56 13.54
C PHE A 400 7.52 -0.94 13.49
N SER A 401 6.89 -0.93 12.32
CA SER A 401 5.56 -0.34 12.11
C SER A 401 4.50 -0.80 13.11
N GLY A 402 4.50 -2.08 13.50
CA GLY A 402 3.55 -2.66 14.47
C GLY A 402 3.56 -1.95 15.83
N PRO A 403 4.68 -1.92 16.58
CA PRO A 403 4.80 -1.16 17.83
C PRO A 403 4.40 0.31 17.72
N TYR A 404 4.76 0.99 16.61
CA TYR A 404 4.40 2.38 16.37
C TYR A 404 2.88 2.56 16.24
N LEU A 405 2.24 1.75 15.38
CA LEU A 405 0.79 1.78 15.20
C LEU A 405 0.05 1.45 16.50
N ASN A 406 0.51 0.46 17.26
CA ASN A 406 -0.10 0.09 18.53
C ASN A 406 -0.04 1.21 19.58
N ARG A 407 1.05 1.99 19.63
CA ARG A 407 1.19 3.07 20.61
C ARG A 407 0.52 4.38 20.21
N ILE A 408 0.31 4.61 18.92
CA ILE A 408 -0.18 5.90 18.41
C ILE A 408 -1.53 5.76 17.73
N ALA A 409 -1.65 4.88 16.74
CA ALA A 409 -2.88 4.71 15.98
C ALA A 409 -4.00 4.13 16.84
N THR A 410 -3.73 3.08 17.64
CA THR A 410 -4.76 2.44 18.46
C THR A 410 -5.38 3.40 19.48
N PRO A 411 -4.61 4.15 20.30
CA PRO A 411 -5.22 5.12 21.22
C PRO A 411 -5.98 6.24 20.50
N LEU A 412 -5.46 6.70 19.35
CA LEU A 412 -6.12 7.72 18.54
C LEU A 412 -7.49 7.22 18.06
N CYS A 413 -7.54 5.98 17.55
CA CYS A 413 -8.74 5.29 17.10
C CYS A 413 -9.78 5.13 18.23
N MET A 414 -9.34 4.68 19.41
CA MET A 414 -10.22 4.55 20.58
C MET A 414 -10.81 5.90 21.00
N TYR A 415 -9.98 6.94 21.07
CA TYR A 415 -10.44 8.28 21.43
C TYR A 415 -11.49 8.82 20.44
N PHE A 416 -11.31 8.57 19.14
CA PHE A 416 -12.30 8.94 18.13
C PHE A 416 -13.63 8.20 18.34
N LEU A 417 -13.60 6.89 18.58
CA LEU A 417 -14.82 6.13 18.86
C LEU A 417 -15.55 6.64 20.10
N ASP A 418 -14.82 6.87 21.20
CA ASP A 418 -15.38 7.38 22.45
C ASP A 418 -16.04 8.75 22.22
N THR A 419 -15.38 9.63 21.46
CA THR A 419 -15.89 10.96 21.13
C THR A 419 -17.15 10.89 20.27
N VAL A 420 -17.16 10.03 19.23
CA VAL A 420 -18.32 9.83 18.36
C VAL A 420 -19.50 9.29 19.17
N GLN A 421 -19.26 8.33 20.06
CA GLN A 421 -20.29 7.74 20.91
C GLN A 421 -20.85 8.75 21.92
N GLU A 422 -20.00 9.58 22.53
CA GLU A 422 -20.43 10.66 23.44
C GLU A 422 -21.33 11.66 22.71
N ILE A 423 -20.89 12.16 21.54
CA ILE A 423 -21.68 13.11 20.73
C ILE A 423 -23.01 12.47 20.29
N ALA A 424 -23.00 11.23 19.81
CA ALA A 424 -24.21 10.52 19.40
C ALA A 424 -25.22 10.38 20.55
N SER A 425 -24.74 10.02 21.75
CA SER A 425 -25.57 9.91 22.95
C SER A 425 -26.19 11.26 23.33
N ASP A 426 -25.41 12.34 23.28
CA ASP A 426 -25.90 13.69 23.56
C ASP A 426 -26.97 14.12 22.55
N LEU A 427 -26.71 13.92 21.26
CA LEU A 427 -27.65 14.24 20.18
C LEU A 427 -28.94 13.41 20.28
N GLN A 428 -28.83 12.13 20.63
CA GLN A 428 -29.99 11.26 20.88
C GLN A 428 -30.80 11.76 22.07
N SER A 429 -30.13 12.15 23.16
CA SER A 429 -30.80 12.65 24.37
C SER A 429 -31.67 13.87 24.08
N LEU A 430 -31.23 14.76 23.18
CA LEU A 430 -31.96 15.94 22.71
C LEU A 430 -33.22 15.55 21.94
N LEU A 431 -33.16 14.56 21.05
CA LEU A 431 -34.33 14.05 20.33
C LEU A 431 -35.31 13.31 21.24
N VAL A 432 -34.83 12.71 22.33
CA VAL A 432 -35.62 11.92 23.28
C VAL A 432 -36.16 12.78 24.45
N GLN A 433 -36.00 14.11 24.45
CA GLN A 433 -36.59 14.97 25.48
C GLN A 433 -38.13 15.02 25.43
N ARG A 434 -38.80 15.00 26.59
CA ARG A 434 -40.28 14.93 26.67
C ARG A 434 -41.05 16.01 25.90
N THR A 435 -40.45 17.17 25.70
CA THR A 435 -41.04 18.29 24.95
C THR A 435 -40.71 18.19 23.47
N LEU A 436 -41.69 18.48 22.60
CA LEU A 436 -41.43 18.59 21.16
C LEU A 436 -40.41 19.71 20.90
N PRO A 437 -39.37 19.48 20.09
CA PRO A 437 -38.39 20.49 19.75
C PRO A 437 -39.02 21.58 18.89
N SER A 438 -38.48 22.81 18.99
CA SER A 438 -38.78 23.85 18.01
C SER A 438 -38.16 23.48 16.66
N ASP A 439 -38.68 24.03 15.56
CA ASP A 439 -38.13 23.79 14.22
C ASP A 439 -36.63 24.08 14.15
N LYS A 440 -36.19 25.14 14.84
CA LYS A 440 -34.79 25.57 14.86
C LYS A 440 -33.90 24.62 15.67
N ASP A 441 -34.39 24.14 16.81
CA ASP A 441 -33.63 23.20 17.65
C ASP A 441 -33.51 21.84 16.95
N LEU A 442 -34.59 21.39 16.29
CA LEU A 442 -34.58 20.18 15.49
C LEU A 442 -33.66 20.31 14.28
N GLU A 443 -33.72 21.43 13.55
CA GLU A 443 -32.83 21.71 12.42
C GLU A 443 -31.36 21.69 12.84
N THR A 444 -31.03 22.30 13.98
CA THR A 444 -29.67 22.28 14.53
C THR A 444 -29.24 20.86 14.88
N ASN A 445 -30.10 20.09 15.55
CA ASN A 445 -29.79 18.71 15.93
C ASN A 445 -29.59 17.79 14.70
N ILE A 446 -30.42 17.92 13.67
CA ILE A 446 -30.29 17.15 12.42
C ILE A 446 -28.98 17.51 11.70
N LEU A 447 -28.61 18.80 11.66
CA LEU A 447 -27.33 19.23 11.08
C LEU A 447 -26.14 18.64 11.85
N GLU A 448 -26.20 18.60 13.19
CA GLU A 448 -25.14 17.99 14.01
C GLU A 448 -25.07 16.46 13.79
N TRP A 449 -26.20 15.78 13.58
CA TRP A 449 -26.20 14.36 13.16
C TRP A 449 -25.59 14.14 11.78
N ILE A 450 -25.90 15.01 10.80
CA ILE A 450 -25.31 14.98 9.46
C ILE A 450 -23.80 15.17 9.55
N GLU A 451 -23.34 16.16 10.32
CA GLU A 451 -21.92 16.45 10.54
C GLU A 451 -21.17 15.25 11.16
N LEU A 452 -21.79 14.61 12.16
CA LEU A 452 -21.24 13.43 12.81
C LEU A 452 -21.10 12.25 11.83
N ILE A 453 -22.18 11.90 11.12
CA ILE A 453 -22.22 10.74 10.22
C ILE A 453 -21.29 10.95 9.01
N ASN A 454 -21.29 12.13 8.39
CA ASN A 454 -20.35 12.45 7.31
C ASN A 454 -18.89 12.43 7.80
N GLY A 455 -18.65 12.88 9.04
CA GLY A 455 -17.34 12.77 9.69
C GLY A 455 -16.89 11.32 9.85
N THR A 456 -17.76 10.45 10.35
CA THR A 456 -17.51 9.01 10.46
C THR A 456 -17.27 8.39 9.08
N HIS A 457 -18.07 8.74 8.09
CA HIS A 457 -17.93 8.27 6.71
C HIS A 457 -16.60 8.68 6.07
N LEU A 458 -16.16 9.93 6.27
CA LEU A 458 -14.83 10.39 5.86
C LEU A 458 -13.75 9.50 6.47
N VAL A 459 -13.83 9.22 7.76
CA VAL A 459 -12.85 8.37 8.46
C VAL A 459 -12.85 6.95 7.92
N THR A 460 -14.02 6.35 7.70
CA THR A 460 -14.19 5.05 7.03
C THR A 460 -13.48 5.05 5.68
N SER A 461 -13.71 6.07 4.84
CA SER A 461 -13.09 6.17 3.52
C SER A 461 -11.57 6.21 3.58
N VAL A 462 -10.99 6.96 4.52
CA VAL A 462 -9.54 7.09 4.68
C VAL A 462 -8.89 5.81 5.20
N LEU A 463 -9.58 5.07 6.07
CA LEU A 463 -9.10 3.79 6.61
C LEU A 463 -9.21 2.66 5.58
N SER A 464 -10.23 2.69 4.73
CA SER A 464 -10.47 1.69 3.69
C SER A 464 -9.56 1.84 2.47
N LEU A 465 -9.02 3.04 2.22
CA LEU A 465 -8.06 3.25 1.14
C LEU A 465 -6.76 2.48 1.44
N PRO A 466 -6.27 1.63 0.51
CA PRO A 466 -4.92 1.08 0.63
C PRO A 466 -3.92 2.23 0.63
N ILE A 467 -2.84 2.11 1.40
CA ILE A 467 -1.72 3.04 1.22
C ILE A 467 -1.25 2.82 -0.22
N GLU A 468 -1.22 3.88 -1.03
CA GLU A 468 -0.51 3.88 -2.31
C GLU A 468 1.00 3.81 -2.04
N SER A 469 1.47 2.80 -1.31
CA SER A 469 2.88 2.57 -1.10
C SER A 469 3.42 1.87 -2.34
N HIS A 470 4.51 2.41 -2.88
CA HIS A 470 5.14 1.89 -4.10
C HIS A 470 5.85 0.52 -3.91
N GLY A 471 5.48 -0.29 -2.91
CA GLY A 471 6.09 -1.59 -2.66
C GLY A 471 5.18 -2.62 -1.96
N ASP A 472 5.37 -3.90 -2.29
CA ASP A 472 4.64 -5.09 -1.80
C ASP A 472 4.79 -5.38 -0.28
N ILE A 473 5.25 -4.43 0.52
CA ILE A 473 5.37 -4.63 1.96
C ILE A 473 3.98 -4.43 2.57
N THR A 474 3.20 -5.52 2.63
CA THR A 474 1.99 -5.57 3.44
C THR A 474 2.41 -5.41 4.90
N LEU A 475 2.21 -4.22 5.46
CA LEU A 475 2.42 -3.97 6.88
C LEU A 475 1.35 -4.76 7.63
N ASN A 476 1.74 -5.65 8.54
CA ASN A 476 0.76 -6.39 9.36
C ASN A 476 -0.23 -5.44 10.08
N GLY A 477 0.20 -4.21 10.41
CA GLY A 477 -0.66 -3.20 11.02
C GLY A 477 -1.63 -2.47 10.07
N ASP A 478 -1.44 -2.54 8.74
CA ASP A 478 -2.43 -2.02 7.80
C ASP A 478 -3.70 -2.86 7.81
N GLU A 479 -3.58 -4.16 8.02
CA GLU A 479 -4.73 -5.05 8.18
C GLU A 479 -5.51 -4.72 9.46
N ASP A 480 -4.83 -4.37 10.55
CA ASP A 480 -5.50 -3.95 11.79
C ASP A 480 -6.23 -2.61 11.62
N LEU A 481 -5.63 -1.63 10.91
CA LEU A 481 -6.30 -0.38 10.58
C LEU A 481 -7.47 -0.56 9.61
N ARG A 482 -7.37 -1.51 8.67
CA ARG A 482 -8.47 -1.87 7.77
C ARG A 482 -9.63 -2.51 8.53
N ARG A 483 -9.33 -3.42 9.48
CA ARG A 483 -10.34 -4.01 10.39
C ARG A 483 -10.99 -2.95 11.27
N PHE A 484 -10.20 -1.97 11.71
CA PHE A 484 -10.74 -0.80 12.41
C PHE A 484 -11.66 0.00 11.48
N GLY A 485 -11.27 0.25 10.22
CA GLY A 485 -12.14 0.88 9.21
C GLY A 485 -13.48 0.18 9.04
N ILE A 486 -13.51 -1.15 8.98
CA ILE A 486 -14.76 -1.95 8.94
C ILE A 486 -15.57 -1.76 10.23
N SER A 487 -14.90 -1.65 11.38
CA SER A 487 -15.58 -1.37 12.65
C SER A 487 -16.21 0.04 12.67
N VAL A 488 -15.54 1.03 12.07
CA VAL A 488 -16.06 2.38 11.91
C VAL A 488 -17.25 2.42 10.93
N GLU A 489 -17.20 1.65 9.84
CA GLU A 489 -18.34 1.48 8.92
C GLU A 489 -19.56 0.87 9.61
N ASN A 490 -19.33 -0.12 10.49
CA ASN A 490 -20.41 -0.69 11.30
C ASN A 490 -20.97 0.33 12.31
N LEU A 491 -20.11 1.18 12.89
CA LEU A 491 -20.54 2.27 13.77
C LEU A 491 -21.37 3.30 12.99
N GLU A 492 -20.94 3.69 11.79
CA GLU A 492 -21.66 4.59 10.88
C GLU A 492 -23.09 4.09 10.63
N ASN A 493 -23.25 2.81 10.28
CA ASN A 493 -24.56 2.18 10.13
C ASN A 493 -25.37 2.16 11.44
N ALA A 494 -24.72 1.96 12.58
CA ALA A 494 -25.37 2.02 13.88
C ALA A 494 -25.88 3.43 14.20
N LEU A 495 -25.10 4.48 13.92
CA LEU A 495 -25.50 5.88 14.10
C LEU A 495 -26.73 6.23 13.27
N ILE A 496 -26.77 5.81 12.00
CA ILE A 496 -27.95 5.97 11.13
C ILE A 496 -29.17 5.26 11.75
N GLY A 497 -28.98 4.03 12.25
CA GLY A 497 -30.02 3.25 12.90
C GLY A 497 -30.54 3.89 14.19
N GLU A 498 -29.65 4.47 15.00
CA GLU A 498 -29.97 5.16 16.25
C GLU A 498 -30.74 6.45 15.99
N PHE A 499 -30.29 7.27 15.03
CA PHE A 499 -31.02 8.46 14.61
C PHE A 499 -32.42 8.09 14.11
N ARG A 500 -32.54 7.13 13.18
CA ARG A 500 -33.82 6.65 12.68
C ARG A 500 -34.74 6.21 13.80
N LYS A 501 -34.23 5.42 14.76
CA LYS A 501 -35.01 4.92 15.90
C LYS A 501 -35.47 6.07 16.80
N ALA A 502 -34.58 6.99 17.17
CA ALA A 502 -34.91 8.13 18.00
C ALA A 502 -35.93 9.06 17.31
N PHE A 503 -35.74 9.31 16.01
CA PHE A 503 -36.61 10.19 15.22
C PHE A 503 -37.98 9.55 15.00
N VAL A 504 -38.06 8.31 14.52
CA VAL A 504 -39.35 7.69 14.16
C VAL A 504 -40.07 7.15 15.39
N GLU A 505 -39.41 6.33 16.22
CA GLU A 505 -40.10 5.66 17.34
C GLU A 505 -40.33 6.63 18.50
N SER A 506 -39.32 7.39 18.91
CA SER A 506 -39.48 8.27 20.08
C SER A 506 -40.09 9.62 19.74
N LEU A 507 -39.72 10.24 18.62
CA LEU A 507 -40.23 11.56 18.27
C LEU A 507 -41.56 11.48 17.49
N LEU A 508 -41.63 10.78 16.36
CA LEU A 508 -42.86 10.73 15.55
C LEU A 508 -43.96 9.89 16.20
N MET A 509 -43.68 8.63 16.54
CA MET A 509 -44.68 7.67 17.05
C MET A 509 -45.22 8.10 18.42
N GLU A 510 -44.35 8.36 19.40
CA GLU A 510 -44.78 8.68 20.76
C GLU A 510 -45.24 10.15 20.93
N ARG A 511 -44.55 11.12 20.33
CA ARG A 511 -44.78 12.56 20.64
C ARG A 511 -45.52 13.33 19.57
N ALA A 512 -45.28 13.03 18.29
CA ALA A 512 -46.00 13.64 17.18
C ALA A 512 -47.34 12.95 16.87
N LYS A 513 -47.79 12.05 17.76
CA LYS A 513 -49.06 11.32 17.70
C LYS A 513 -49.23 10.39 16.49
N LEU A 514 -48.16 10.05 15.76
CA LEU A 514 -48.23 9.10 14.64
C LEU A 514 -48.78 7.74 15.11
N ALA A 515 -48.37 7.24 16.27
CA ALA A 515 -48.93 6.00 16.82
C ALA A 515 -50.45 6.11 17.06
N SER A 516 -50.92 7.25 17.57
CA SER A 516 -52.34 7.49 17.80
C SER A 516 -53.14 7.54 16.50
N TYR A 517 -52.55 8.10 15.45
CA TYR A 517 -53.14 8.08 14.11
C TYR A 517 -53.21 6.65 13.55
N LEU A 518 -52.10 5.92 13.59
CA LEU A 518 -52.02 4.54 13.09
C LEU A 518 -52.98 3.60 13.84
N MET A 519 -53.15 3.77 15.15
CA MET A 519 -54.13 3.00 15.93
C MET A 519 -55.59 3.31 15.55
N ARG A 520 -55.86 4.48 14.97
CA ARG A 520 -57.21 4.86 14.49
C ARG A 520 -57.47 4.46 13.05
N CYS A 521 -56.43 4.25 12.26
CA CYS A 521 -56.50 3.82 10.87
C CYS A 521 -57.42 2.62 10.63
N PRO A 522 -57.34 1.53 11.40
CA PRO A 522 -58.22 0.39 11.18
C PRO A 522 -59.71 0.71 11.32
N HIS A 523 -60.05 1.61 12.25
CA HIS A 523 -61.44 2.00 12.47
C HIS A 523 -62.01 2.72 11.25
N PHE A 524 -61.31 3.73 10.71
CA PHE A 524 -61.83 4.46 9.55
C PHE A 524 -61.68 3.70 8.23
N LEU A 525 -60.68 2.81 8.11
CA LEU A 525 -60.59 1.88 6.99
C LEU A 525 -61.80 0.93 6.92
N ALA A 526 -62.43 0.60 8.06
CA ALA A 526 -63.61 -0.27 8.11
C ALA A 526 -64.96 0.46 8.01
N LEU A 527 -65.01 1.81 8.11
CA LEU A 527 -66.26 2.57 8.17
C LEU A 527 -66.96 2.69 6.80
N LYS A 528 -68.28 2.48 6.80
CA LYS A 528 -69.14 2.52 5.59
C LYS A 528 -69.55 3.93 5.15
N GLY A 529 -69.41 4.92 6.03
CA GLY A 529 -69.84 6.29 5.79
C GLY A 529 -69.08 7.23 6.71
N VAL A 530 -67.91 7.67 6.24
CA VAL A 530 -67.24 8.82 6.83
C VAL A 530 -67.88 10.02 6.14
N GLU A 531 -68.54 10.91 6.89
CA GLU A 531 -68.85 12.25 6.39
C GLU A 531 -67.52 12.82 5.91
N MET A 532 -67.41 13.09 4.61
CA MET A 532 -66.20 13.62 3.99
C MET A 532 -65.87 14.94 4.69
N VAL A 533 -65.06 14.87 5.74
CA VAL A 533 -64.41 16.02 6.36
C VAL A 533 -63.69 16.74 5.23
N ASP A 534 -63.82 18.08 5.18
CA ASP A 534 -63.35 18.91 4.07
C ASP A 534 -62.05 18.38 3.46
N ALA A 535 -62.10 18.08 2.16
CA ALA A 535 -61.10 17.28 1.46
C ALA A 535 -59.69 17.89 1.47
N SER A 536 -59.54 19.14 1.92
CA SER A 536 -58.31 19.93 1.83
C SER A 536 -57.37 19.86 3.03
N GLU A 537 -57.76 19.26 4.16
CA GLU A 537 -56.92 19.26 5.38
C GLU A 537 -56.44 17.85 5.77
N VAL A 538 -55.13 17.75 6.06
CA VAL A 538 -54.49 16.57 6.65
C VAL A 538 -55.15 16.25 7.98
N SER A 539 -55.30 14.95 8.29
CA SER A 539 -55.82 14.53 9.59
C SER A 539 -55.07 15.21 10.75
N VAL A 540 -55.82 15.77 11.71
CA VAL A 540 -55.31 16.63 12.79
C VAL A 540 -54.12 16.01 13.54
N ASP A 541 -54.09 14.69 13.69
CA ASP A 541 -53.04 13.97 14.41
C ASP A 541 -51.76 13.74 13.61
N LEU A 542 -51.77 13.99 12.31
CA LEU A 542 -50.60 13.93 11.46
C LEU A 542 -49.94 15.29 11.25
N GLY A 543 -50.58 16.41 11.64
CA GLY A 543 -50.04 17.75 11.44
C GLY A 543 -48.64 17.94 12.05
N GLU A 544 -48.42 17.46 13.26
CA GLU A 544 -47.09 17.50 13.90
C GLU A 544 -46.08 16.56 13.24
N THR A 545 -46.53 15.38 12.81
CA THR A 545 -45.67 14.42 12.09
C THR A 545 -45.21 15.01 10.77
N GLN A 546 -46.11 15.63 10.01
CA GLN A 546 -45.82 16.32 8.76
C GLN A 546 -44.86 17.50 8.98
N ARG A 547 -45.09 18.32 10.03
CA ARG A 547 -44.18 19.43 10.38
C ARG A 547 -42.76 18.92 10.61
N LEU A 548 -42.58 17.92 11.49
CA LEU A 548 -41.25 17.42 11.85
C LEU A 548 -40.53 16.75 10.66
N LEU A 549 -41.25 15.97 9.85
CA LEU A 549 -40.71 15.41 8.61
C LEU A 549 -40.33 16.52 7.62
N SER A 550 -41.14 17.56 7.48
CA SER A 550 -40.81 18.68 6.59
C SER A 550 -39.53 19.41 7.00
N VAL A 551 -39.24 19.51 8.31
CA VAL A 551 -37.97 20.06 8.81
C VAL A 551 -36.80 19.16 8.39
N LEU A 552 -36.91 17.84 8.60
CA LEU A 552 -35.88 16.89 8.17
C LEU A 552 -35.60 16.97 6.66
N LEU A 553 -36.65 16.91 5.85
CA LEU A 553 -36.52 16.98 4.39
C LEU A 553 -35.91 18.30 3.94
N ARG A 554 -36.37 19.43 4.51
CA ARG A 554 -35.82 20.75 4.23
C ARG A 554 -34.34 20.83 4.55
N VAL A 555 -33.91 20.29 5.69
CA VAL A 555 -32.48 20.27 6.07
C VAL A 555 -31.67 19.44 5.09
N CYS A 556 -32.13 18.25 4.73
CA CYS A 556 -31.45 17.39 3.76
C CYS A 556 -31.36 18.03 2.37
N ASP A 557 -32.43 18.69 1.91
CA ASP A 557 -32.49 19.38 0.62
C ASP A 557 -31.64 20.67 0.60
N LEU A 558 -31.55 21.38 1.73
CA LEU A 558 -30.67 22.55 1.87
C LEU A 558 -29.20 22.16 1.67
N VAL A 559 -28.80 21.01 2.20
CA VAL A 559 -27.45 20.46 1.98
C VAL A 559 -27.26 20.11 0.50
N TYR A 560 -28.25 19.48 -0.14
CA TYR A 560 -28.21 19.10 -1.56
C TYR A 560 -28.04 20.29 -2.51
N THR A 561 -28.69 21.41 -2.19
CA THR A 561 -28.69 22.63 -3.01
C THR A 561 -27.53 23.58 -2.69
N GLY A 562 -26.79 23.33 -1.60
CA GLY A 562 -25.59 24.05 -1.24
C GLY A 562 -24.50 23.95 -2.32
N ARG A 563 -23.69 25.01 -2.48
CA ARG A 563 -22.54 25.05 -3.41
C ARG A 563 -21.41 24.14 -2.92
N ILE A 564 -21.62 22.83 -2.98
CA ILE A 564 -20.61 21.85 -2.61
C ILE A 564 -19.53 21.82 -3.71
N SER A 565 -18.26 21.82 -3.30
CA SER A 565 -17.14 21.70 -4.21
C SER A 565 -17.12 20.29 -4.84
N ASN A 566 -16.79 20.17 -6.13
CA ASN A 566 -16.87 18.88 -6.84
C ASN A 566 -16.01 17.76 -6.23
N SER A 567 -15.01 18.07 -5.41
CA SER A 567 -14.10 17.08 -4.81
C SER A 567 -14.59 16.46 -3.49
N THR A 568 -15.54 17.08 -2.78
CA THR A 568 -16.05 16.59 -1.48
C THR A 568 -17.52 16.17 -1.55
N LYS A 569 -18.12 16.23 -2.73
CA LYS A 569 -19.55 16.00 -2.93
C LYS A 569 -20.01 14.64 -2.41
N ASP A 570 -19.24 13.58 -2.66
CA ASP A 570 -19.64 12.23 -2.26
C ASP A 570 -19.69 12.07 -0.73
N ILE A 571 -18.78 12.73 -0.01
CA ILE A 571 -18.71 12.66 1.46
C ILE A 571 -19.79 13.54 2.10
N GLU A 572 -19.99 14.76 1.61
CA GLU A 572 -20.93 15.72 2.19
C GLU A 572 -22.40 15.32 1.95
N MET A 573 -22.67 14.60 0.86
CA MET A 573 -24.02 14.17 0.48
C MET A 573 -24.46 12.84 1.11
N PHE A 574 -23.53 12.08 1.68
CA PHE A 574 -23.81 10.74 2.20
C PHE A 574 -24.88 10.75 3.30
N ALA A 575 -24.67 11.49 4.40
CA ALA A 575 -25.60 11.48 5.53
C ALA A 575 -26.99 12.04 5.18
N PRO A 576 -27.16 13.18 4.48
CA PRO A 576 -28.48 13.67 4.10
C PRO A 576 -29.31 12.65 3.32
N GLU A 577 -28.70 11.97 2.34
CA GLU A 577 -29.39 10.97 1.51
C GLU A 577 -29.80 9.75 2.36
N VAL A 578 -28.86 9.19 3.11
CA VAL A 578 -29.10 7.97 3.90
C VAL A 578 -30.06 8.23 5.06
N LEU A 579 -29.98 9.37 5.74
CA LEU A 579 -30.91 9.72 6.81
C LEU A 579 -32.33 9.93 6.28
N ARG A 580 -32.47 10.66 5.16
CA ARG A 580 -33.76 10.85 4.50
C ARG A 580 -34.39 9.51 4.14
N ASP A 581 -33.66 8.68 3.42
CA ASP A 581 -34.18 7.42 2.90
C ASP A 581 -34.49 6.43 4.05
N SER A 582 -33.65 6.39 5.08
CA SER A 582 -33.83 5.55 6.27
C SER A 582 -35.05 5.95 7.12
N VAL A 583 -35.28 7.25 7.33
CA VAL A 583 -36.46 7.75 8.06
C VAL A 583 -37.72 7.54 7.25
N LEU A 584 -37.73 7.92 5.97
CA LEU A 584 -38.91 7.76 5.11
C LEU A 584 -39.29 6.29 4.94
N ALA A 585 -38.32 5.39 4.76
CA ALA A 585 -38.60 3.96 4.68
C ALA A 585 -39.23 3.44 5.97
N SER A 586 -38.68 3.81 7.14
CA SER A 586 -39.22 3.42 8.44
C SER A 586 -40.64 3.93 8.68
N VAL A 587 -40.93 5.19 8.31
CA VAL A 587 -42.29 5.74 8.37
C VAL A 587 -43.23 4.98 7.43
N ALA A 588 -42.77 4.65 6.22
CA ALA A 588 -43.56 3.90 5.25
C ALA A 588 -43.90 2.50 5.78
N ASP A 589 -42.95 1.82 6.42
CA ASP A 589 -43.17 0.52 7.06
C ASP A 589 -44.25 0.60 8.14
N LYS A 590 -44.30 1.68 8.94
CA LYS A 590 -45.37 1.90 9.94
C LYS A 590 -46.75 1.98 9.30
N PHE A 591 -46.87 2.65 8.17
CA PHE A 591 -48.13 2.71 7.42
C PHE A 591 -48.47 1.39 6.73
N LEU A 592 -47.49 0.70 6.16
CA LEU A 592 -47.66 -0.60 5.50
C LEU A 592 -48.20 -1.65 6.48
N MET A 593 -47.68 -1.69 7.72
CA MET A 593 -48.18 -2.61 8.76
C MET A 593 -49.69 -2.50 8.96
N VAL A 594 -50.23 -1.28 8.93
CA VAL A 594 -51.67 -1.03 9.07
C VAL A 594 -52.41 -1.25 7.76
N ALA A 595 -51.88 -0.77 6.64
CA ALA A 595 -52.50 -0.88 5.32
C ALA A 595 -52.68 -2.35 4.91
N LEU A 596 -51.69 -3.20 5.19
CA LEU A 596 -51.63 -4.61 4.82
C LEU A 596 -52.18 -5.58 5.88
N ASP A 597 -52.56 -5.05 7.04
CA ASP A 597 -53.12 -5.80 8.16
C ASP A 597 -52.21 -6.89 8.72
N VAL A 598 -50.92 -6.56 8.90
CA VAL A 598 -49.92 -7.51 9.40
C VAL A 598 -50.30 -8.07 10.78
N ASP A 599 -50.93 -7.25 11.63
CA ASP A 599 -51.33 -7.61 12.99
C ASP A 599 -52.79 -8.09 13.11
N GLY A 600 -53.55 -8.17 12.01
CA GLY A 600 -54.96 -8.59 12.01
C GLY A 600 -55.94 -7.59 12.63
N MET A 601 -55.55 -6.32 12.71
CA MET A 601 -56.34 -5.21 13.28
C MET A 601 -57.35 -4.60 12.30
N THR A 602 -57.22 -4.90 11.01
CA THR A 602 -57.82 -4.21 9.87
C THR A 602 -58.48 -5.22 8.91
N PRO A 603 -59.31 -6.15 9.41
CA PRO A 603 -59.82 -7.28 8.62
C PRO A 603 -60.71 -6.86 7.45
N ASP A 604 -61.22 -5.63 7.49
CA ASP A 604 -62.15 -5.11 6.52
C ASP A 604 -61.71 -3.75 6.00
N LEU A 605 -61.80 -3.58 4.69
CA LEU A 605 -61.32 -2.41 3.98
C LEU A 605 -62.43 -1.81 3.12
N MET A 606 -62.70 -0.53 3.33
CA MET A 606 -63.69 0.28 2.63
C MET A 606 -62.98 1.39 1.86
N ARG A 607 -63.44 1.65 0.63
CA ARG A 607 -62.83 2.66 -0.26
C ARG A 607 -62.77 4.08 0.34
N PRO A 608 -63.81 4.62 1.02
CA PRO A 608 -63.73 5.96 1.59
C PRO A 608 -62.58 6.12 2.60
N GLY A 609 -62.40 5.15 3.50
CA GLY A 609 -61.27 5.18 4.45
C GLY A 609 -59.92 5.04 3.77
N ALA A 610 -59.82 4.23 2.71
CA ALA A 610 -58.61 4.12 1.90
C ALA A 610 -58.25 5.43 1.20
N LEU A 611 -59.24 6.18 0.71
CA LEU A 611 -59.04 7.50 0.11
C LEU A 611 -58.50 8.50 1.15
N THR A 612 -59.03 8.50 2.38
CA THR A 612 -58.51 9.32 3.47
C THR A 612 -57.06 8.97 3.79
N LEU A 613 -56.74 7.69 3.96
CA LEU A 613 -55.37 7.24 4.21
C LEU A 613 -54.42 7.62 3.07
N SER A 614 -54.84 7.40 1.82
CA SER A 614 -54.04 7.72 0.64
C SER A 614 -53.74 9.21 0.56
N ARG A 615 -54.70 10.09 0.85
CA ARG A 615 -54.48 11.53 0.89
C ARG A 615 -53.46 11.89 1.96
N ASP A 616 -53.67 11.41 3.18
CA ASP A 616 -52.79 11.72 4.31
C ASP A 616 -51.34 11.23 4.06
N ILE A 617 -51.16 10.08 3.42
CA ILE A 617 -49.84 9.57 3.00
C ILE A 617 -49.23 10.44 1.90
N LEU A 618 -49.99 10.84 0.88
CA LEU A 618 -49.51 11.72 -0.18
C LEU A 618 -49.01 13.06 0.39
N ASP A 619 -49.72 13.60 1.40
CA ASP A 619 -49.34 14.84 2.06
C ASP A 619 -48.09 14.71 2.95
N ILE A 620 -47.81 13.51 3.49
CA ILE A 620 -46.60 13.24 4.29
C ILE A 620 -45.37 13.03 3.41
N PHE A 621 -45.47 12.21 2.36
CA PHE A 621 -44.33 11.81 1.54
C PHE A 621 -44.02 12.80 0.40
N GLY A 622 -44.97 13.63 -0.02
CA GLY A 622 -44.75 14.66 -1.03
C GLY A 622 -44.36 14.09 -2.41
N THR A 623 -43.58 14.86 -3.18
CA THR A 623 -43.21 14.54 -4.59
C THR A 623 -41.70 14.39 -4.81
N SER A 624 -40.91 14.32 -3.74
CA SER A 624 -39.45 14.18 -3.81
C SER A 624 -39.00 12.76 -4.19
N ALA A 625 -37.69 12.53 -4.31
CA ALA A 625 -37.15 11.20 -4.49
C ALA A 625 -37.45 10.34 -3.24
N LEU A 626 -38.25 9.28 -3.43
CA LEU A 626 -38.75 8.42 -2.36
C LEU A 626 -38.00 7.08 -2.31
N PRO A 627 -37.76 6.51 -1.11
CA PRO A 627 -37.21 5.16 -0.99
C PRO A 627 -38.22 4.11 -1.47
N SER A 628 -37.73 2.90 -1.78
CA SER A 628 -38.54 1.80 -2.30
C SER A 628 -39.73 1.44 -1.41
N ALA A 629 -39.57 1.44 -0.08
CA ALA A 629 -40.66 1.19 0.87
C ALA A 629 -41.78 2.25 0.77
N ALA A 630 -41.43 3.52 0.58
CA ALA A 630 -42.41 4.59 0.38
C ALA A 630 -43.10 4.47 -0.99
N LEU A 631 -42.37 4.09 -2.05
CA LEU A 631 -42.95 3.82 -3.37
C LEU A 631 -43.91 2.63 -3.34
N ARG A 632 -43.56 1.55 -2.64
CA ARG A 632 -44.43 0.40 -2.37
C ARG A 632 -45.69 0.84 -1.63
N LEU A 633 -45.56 1.64 -0.57
CA LEU A 633 -46.70 2.18 0.17
C LEU A 633 -47.63 2.99 -0.74
N LEU A 634 -47.09 3.84 -1.61
CA LEU A 634 -47.88 4.63 -2.55
C LEU A 634 -48.66 3.74 -3.53
N ASP A 635 -48.05 2.70 -4.07
CA ASP A 635 -48.75 1.72 -4.92
C ASP A 635 -49.81 0.94 -4.14
N VAL A 636 -49.52 0.53 -2.90
CA VAL A 636 -50.47 -0.13 -1.99
C VAL A 636 -51.70 0.73 -1.76
N VAL A 637 -51.54 1.99 -1.35
CA VAL A 637 -52.70 2.85 -1.07
C VAL A 637 -53.45 3.26 -2.33
N LYS A 638 -52.75 3.44 -3.46
CA LYS A 638 -53.38 3.64 -4.77
C LYS A 638 -54.23 2.42 -5.16
N PHE A 639 -53.73 1.20 -4.92
CA PHE A 639 -54.46 -0.04 -5.16
C PHE A 639 -55.68 -0.15 -4.24
N MET A 640 -55.53 0.18 -2.95
CA MET A 640 -56.63 0.25 -1.98
C MET A 640 -57.72 1.25 -2.37
N CYS A 641 -57.40 2.30 -3.14
CA CYS A 641 -58.33 3.32 -3.58
C CYS A 641 -59.12 2.98 -4.86
N LEU A 642 -58.76 1.88 -5.54
CA LEU A 642 -59.42 1.46 -6.78
C LEU A 642 -60.93 1.27 -6.57
N GLU A 643 -61.69 1.66 -7.59
CA GLU A 643 -63.13 1.38 -7.65
C GLU A 643 -63.39 -0.12 -7.66
N ALA A 644 -64.47 -0.55 -7.01
CA ALA A 644 -64.86 -1.96 -6.92
C ALA A 644 -64.82 -2.68 -8.28
N ARG A 645 -65.28 -2.02 -9.35
CA ARG A 645 -65.23 -2.57 -10.72
C ARG A 645 -63.81 -2.90 -11.22
N HIS A 646 -62.86 -1.99 -10.99
CA HIS A 646 -61.49 -2.15 -11.50
C HIS A 646 -60.72 -3.13 -10.62
N LEU A 647 -60.95 -3.05 -9.31
CA LEU A 647 -60.36 -3.97 -8.35
C LEU A 647 -60.88 -5.40 -8.56
N GLY A 648 -62.19 -5.56 -8.82
CA GLY A 648 -62.81 -6.85 -9.17
C GLY A 648 -62.22 -7.45 -10.44
N GLN A 649 -61.98 -6.66 -11.50
CA GLN A 649 -61.30 -7.14 -12.71
C GLN A 649 -59.90 -7.68 -12.45
N VAL A 650 -59.14 -7.05 -11.55
CA VAL A 650 -57.82 -7.57 -11.15
C VAL A 650 -57.98 -8.85 -10.34
N GLY A 651 -58.94 -8.90 -9.42
CA GLY A 651 -59.28 -10.10 -8.66
C GLY A 651 -59.67 -11.28 -9.55
N ASP A 652 -60.60 -11.09 -10.49
CA ASP A 652 -61.06 -12.11 -11.43
C ASP A 652 -59.91 -12.62 -12.31
N ALA A 653 -59.01 -11.73 -12.75
CA ALA A 653 -57.84 -12.11 -13.52
C ALA A 653 -56.86 -12.96 -12.68
N LEU A 654 -56.62 -12.61 -11.42
CA LEU A 654 -55.78 -13.40 -10.52
C LEU A 654 -56.41 -14.74 -10.15
N CYS A 655 -57.73 -14.80 -9.94
CA CYS A 655 -58.47 -16.04 -9.74
C CYS A 655 -58.41 -16.94 -10.98
N GLY A 656 -58.52 -16.34 -12.18
CA GLY A 656 -58.38 -17.05 -13.45
C GLY A 656 -56.97 -17.60 -13.67
N LEU A 657 -55.94 -16.84 -13.29
CA LEU A 657 -54.54 -17.30 -13.34
C LEU A 657 -54.29 -18.45 -12.35
N ALA A 658 -54.77 -18.32 -11.11
CA ALA A 658 -54.58 -19.33 -10.06
C ALA A 658 -55.51 -20.55 -10.17
N GLU A 659 -56.54 -20.48 -11.03
CA GLU A 659 -57.66 -21.44 -11.08
C GLU A 659 -58.35 -21.66 -9.71
N GLU A 660 -58.30 -20.65 -8.83
CA GLU A 660 -58.83 -20.69 -7.47
C GLU A 660 -59.90 -19.61 -7.25
N SER A 661 -60.92 -19.95 -6.45
CA SER A 661 -61.89 -18.96 -5.96
C SER A 661 -61.34 -18.21 -4.74
N PRO A 662 -61.69 -16.93 -4.53
CA PRO A 662 -61.25 -16.17 -3.36
C PRO A 662 -61.71 -16.84 -2.04
N PRO A 663 -60.94 -16.73 -0.93
CA PRO A 663 -59.75 -15.91 -0.77
C PRO A 663 -58.51 -16.51 -1.42
N LEU A 664 -57.80 -15.71 -2.21
CA LEU A 664 -56.56 -16.14 -2.86
C LEU A 664 -55.43 -16.19 -1.85
N THR A 665 -54.60 -17.24 -1.93
CA THR A 665 -53.42 -17.38 -1.05
C THR A 665 -52.14 -17.26 -1.87
N ILE A 666 -51.08 -16.71 -1.25
CA ILE A 666 -49.78 -16.58 -1.91
C ILE A 666 -49.14 -17.93 -2.24
N ALA A 667 -49.52 -19.00 -1.50
CA ALA A 667 -48.99 -20.35 -1.66
C ALA A 667 -49.18 -20.93 -3.07
N THR A 668 -50.32 -20.62 -3.69
CA THR A 668 -50.64 -21.07 -5.06
C THR A 668 -49.71 -20.44 -6.09
N PHE A 669 -49.35 -19.16 -5.88
CA PHE A 669 -48.42 -18.45 -6.75
C PHE A 669 -46.97 -18.82 -6.48
N THR A 670 -46.57 -19.02 -5.21
CA THR A 670 -45.18 -19.40 -4.90
C THR A 670 -44.85 -20.85 -5.26
N ALA A 671 -45.86 -21.70 -5.46
CA ALA A 671 -45.68 -23.05 -5.98
C ALA A 671 -45.27 -23.08 -7.48
N ASP A 672 -45.55 -22.02 -8.25
CA ASP A 672 -45.18 -21.89 -9.66
C ASP A 672 -44.61 -20.50 -9.97
N GLU A 673 -43.28 -20.43 -10.12
CA GLU A 673 -42.54 -19.20 -10.43
C GLU A 673 -43.04 -18.50 -11.69
N ARG A 674 -43.51 -19.23 -12.71
CA ARG A 674 -44.03 -18.62 -13.94
C ARG A 674 -45.34 -17.88 -13.67
N LEU A 675 -46.21 -18.51 -12.90
CA LEU A 675 -47.51 -17.96 -12.52
C LEU A 675 -47.33 -16.74 -11.60
N TYR A 676 -46.33 -16.77 -10.70
CA TYR A 676 -45.93 -15.62 -9.90
C TYR A 676 -45.45 -14.43 -10.76
N GLU A 677 -44.53 -14.68 -11.70
CA GLU A 677 -44.01 -13.64 -12.61
C GLU A 677 -45.09 -13.08 -13.55
N GLU A 678 -46.00 -13.92 -14.04
CA GLU A 678 -47.12 -13.48 -14.87
C GLU A 678 -48.07 -12.58 -14.08
N ALA A 679 -48.39 -12.94 -12.84
CA ALA A 679 -49.20 -12.12 -11.94
C ALA A 679 -48.54 -10.76 -11.66
N LEU A 680 -47.23 -10.73 -11.36
CA LEU A 680 -46.49 -9.48 -11.18
C LEU A 680 -46.42 -8.65 -12.46
N SER A 681 -46.19 -9.27 -13.62
CA SER A 681 -46.19 -8.60 -14.92
C SER A 681 -47.55 -7.96 -15.22
N MET A 682 -48.65 -8.62 -14.86
CA MET A 682 -49.99 -8.06 -14.98
C MET A 682 -50.17 -6.82 -14.09
N LEU A 683 -49.73 -6.86 -12.83
CA LEU A 683 -49.80 -5.71 -11.92
C LEU A 683 -48.96 -4.53 -12.43
N ARG A 684 -47.74 -4.80 -12.91
CA ARG A 684 -46.86 -3.80 -13.55
C ARG A 684 -47.51 -3.19 -14.79
N ALA A 685 -48.17 -4.00 -15.63
CA ALA A 685 -48.91 -3.52 -16.80
C ALA A 685 -50.10 -2.61 -16.44
N LYS A 686 -50.65 -2.73 -15.21
CA LYS A 686 -51.67 -1.85 -14.66
C LYS A 686 -51.11 -0.60 -13.97
N GLY A 687 -49.79 -0.41 -13.99
CA GLY A 687 -49.11 0.74 -13.42
C GLY A 687 -48.87 0.65 -11.91
N PHE A 688 -48.76 -0.57 -11.37
CA PHE A 688 -48.28 -0.84 -10.01
C PHE A 688 -46.92 -1.53 -10.11
N THR A 689 -45.86 -0.76 -9.90
CA THR A 689 -44.48 -1.22 -10.17
C THR A 689 -43.83 -1.80 -8.93
N TRP A 690 -44.19 -1.26 -7.76
CA TRP A 690 -43.54 -1.52 -6.47
C TRP A 690 -44.39 -2.35 -5.52
N ILE A 691 -45.68 -2.55 -5.82
CA ILE A 691 -46.55 -3.43 -5.03
C ILE A 691 -46.10 -4.89 -5.16
N GLU A 692 -46.11 -5.62 -4.05
CA GLU A 692 -45.88 -7.07 -4.08
C GLU A 692 -47.20 -7.81 -4.33
N LEU A 693 -47.10 -9.05 -4.84
CA LEU A 693 -48.29 -9.86 -5.08
C LEU A 693 -49.03 -10.16 -3.77
N GLU A 694 -48.29 -10.44 -2.68
CA GLU A 694 -48.87 -10.69 -1.36
C GLU A 694 -49.70 -9.50 -0.86
N ASP A 695 -49.21 -8.28 -1.06
CA ASP A 695 -49.95 -7.05 -0.73
C ASP A 695 -51.28 -6.97 -1.47
N THR A 696 -51.22 -7.27 -2.77
CA THR A 696 -52.38 -7.25 -3.67
C THR A 696 -53.45 -8.23 -3.19
N LEU A 697 -53.04 -9.47 -2.88
CA LEU A 697 -53.95 -10.50 -2.37
C LEU A 697 -54.52 -10.12 -1.00
N SER A 698 -53.70 -9.57 -0.09
CA SER A 698 -54.17 -9.06 1.21
C SER A 698 -55.27 -8.02 1.05
N ILE A 699 -55.10 -7.06 0.13
CA ILE A 699 -56.09 -5.99 -0.10
C ILE A 699 -57.36 -6.56 -0.73
N LEU A 700 -57.24 -7.41 -1.76
CA LEU A 700 -58.39 -8.04 -2.44
C LEU A 700 -59.26 -8.84 -1.47
N ASN A 701 -58.61 -9.64 -0.62
CA ASN A 701 -59.30 -10.49 0.34
C ASN A 701 -60.06 -9.67 1.40
N ARG A 702 -59.63 -8.44 1.72
CA ARG A 702 -60.24 -7.59 2.78
C ARG A 702 -61.24 -6.55 2.26
N ARG A 703 -61.31 -6.30 0.94
CA ARG A 703 -62.25 -5.32 0.34
C ARG A 703 -63.70 -5.82 0.38
N ARG A 704 -64.46 -5.33 1.36
CA ARG A 704 -65.85 -5.76 1.62
C ARG A 704 -66.83 -5.42 0.50
N ASP A 705 -66.61 -4.34 -0.22
CA ASP A 705 -67.46 -3.90 -1.33
C ASP A 705 -67.42 -4.85 -2.52
N LEU A 706 -66.41 -5.72 -2.62
CA LEU A 706 -66.36 -6.81 -3.59
C LEU A 706 -67.24 -8.01 -3.20
N ARG A 707 -67.53 -8.19 -1.89
CA ARG A 707 -68.28 -9.36 -1.37
C ARG A 707 -69.80 -9.18 -1.40
N VAL A 708 -70.29 -8.00 -1.75
CA VAL A 708 -71.73 -7.64 -1.73
C VAL A 708 -72.39 -7.88 -3.10
N HIS A 709 -71.64 -8.40 -4.07
CA HIS A 709 -72.11 -8.89 -5.36
C HIS A 709 -71.83 -10.39 -5.46
#